data_AF-A0AAV1TJ77-F1
#
_entry.id   AF-A0AAV1TJ77-F1
#
_cell.length_a   1.000
_cell.length_b   1.000
_cell.length_c   1.000
_cell.angle_alpha   90.00
_cell.angle_beta   90.00
_cell.angle_gamma   90.00
#
_symmetry.space_group_name_H-M   'P 1'
#
loop_
_entity.id
_entity.type
_entity.pdbx_description
1 polymer ?
#
loop_
_entity_poly.entity_id
_entity_poly.type
_entity_poly.pdbx_seq_one_letter_code
_entity_poly.pdbx_strand_id
1 'polypeptide(L)'
;MLPPSRRPRAAFACSCRRFTTRKGIVSMALATLTLVVALDLCLNVRFFATQSRPLPLRIFSPPPASSSVPPRRLSHVVFTSTCRELDFLHAEVLAFTLRRSGSNATITHLLYGCAADEAAALARRKDPRHRVQTRTFPEVAAAPRTTFGEKLVTTTLHVEVLAKWVQQEAARLRSESSHQTTNDDDDDDQFRRGWAAPDELVMAVDSDAIFTKHVTVESLVKEAKDVVAHRIFGQDASWYWPLTFPLPTELLATLVPTDSHALQLKDWREYAAIAPFIAEAGAWQEILPTAVDVWTKLAPEQRHLALPIAAAHFKTVIGISSVLSIHHYPSRYQNWDFSDDVKHNPCTEAAEGNDLALSSYPISIRALNFTLPQWIDGREWSFFADQVPLDFLTCDAWMMRQPSGYMWHLASHTSGYERVPNVLRRRHMISVCLAVEAYNSASESYRSRSCPTGYNHNRRIPMEFREKTWSTAVALAHGSPMEVDPPVYFGDYKTKQNSDVLNESDLKPEQKDSSELHFVFTTSCEPNQNWQSEALVQSFARVGQRGVLTRIVSGCSIDAEKELLRRTYQSAPHLRIHVTRDFRSLPAYMEASDKTEKSSIPDDYVPYNKPFGLRDWLESANPPVREDLVVVLDPDFLFIRQFAVNTGGRVTSAKGVDSGDYVHDAEVIEGMRQYKRFFVYSGSRKNVSDTVTDGIAVAQRWSQYLGTTAFENSSIICPECAEVSKADAAEFYAVGPPYAITRKDLTQLMDDYCNMTVLKREQMNRESWMSEMMGYSLAAAKHEVKHTTFDNLALGNKVNDYTGFVRIMKGDPCADPVTPVIPGEAPPLLHMRQPYEASDDRGFVWLFDKQLLPHNLFACDSWLLASPPASVWSLAKQGSDKQRLLEAYGVCTSIKVFNQALVDFKTKMCPNGFNENRRLRLVKNVRQDLLTVGNVHTPWQKAAQENAPEGA
;
A
#
# COMPACT_ATOMS: atom_id res chain seq x y z
N MET A 1 -40.46 36.02 24.63
CA MET A 1 -41.36 35.98 25.79
C MET A 1 -40.76 35.03 26.83
N LEU A 2 -40.43 35.56 28.00
CA LEU A 2 -40.04 34.85 29.24
C LEU A 2 -41.26 34.09 29.81
N PRO A 3 -41.18 33.15 30.80
CA PRO A 3 -40.40 33.27 32.06
C PRO A 3 -40.03 31.90 32.76
N PRO A 4 -39.78 31.74 34.10
CA PRO A 4 -39.05 32.55 35.11
C PRO A 4 -38.12 31.78 36.14
N SER A 5 -37.23 32.56 36.80
CA SER A 5 -36.88 32.58 38.28
C SER A 5 -36.07 31.44 38.94
N ARG A 6 -35.23 31.58 40.00
CA ARG A 6 -34.77 32.67 40.92
C ARG A 6 -33.64 32.14 41.87
N ARG A 7 -32.69 33.03 42.25
CA ARG A 7 -32.09 33.31 43.60
C ARG A 7 -30.82 32.59 44.18
N PRO A 8 -30.07 33.22 45.14
CA PRO A 8 -28.58 33.26 45.16
C PRO A 8 -27.89 33.05 46.56
N ARG A 9 -26.56 33.33 46.65
CA ARG A 9 -25.65 33.71 47.80
C ARG A 9 -24.49 32.72 48.02
N ALA A 10 -23.26 33.07 48.43
CA ALA A 10 -22.53 34.33 48.65
C ALA A 10 -21.01 33.99 48.73
N ALA A 11 -20.16 34.97 48.41
CA ALA A 11 -18.70 34.94 48.57
C ALA A 11 -18.27 35.80 49.78
N PHE A 12 -17.09 35.55 50.37
CA PHE A 12 -16.29 36.58 51.03
C PHE A 12 -14.81 36.15 51.17
N ALA A 13 -13.92 37.13 50.99
CA ALA A 13 -12.48 37.10 51.24
C ALA A 13 -12.13 37.95 52.48
N CYS A 14 -11.04 37.64 53.20
CA CYS A 14 -9.96 38.58 53.65
C CYS A 14 -9.05 38.08 54.80
N SER A 15 -7.73 38.31 54.62
CA SER A 15 -6.73 38.97 55.52
C SER A 15 -6.20 38.36 56.86
N CYS A 16 -4.85 38.25 56.92
CA CYS A 16 -3.82 38.46 58.00
C CYS A 16 -4.10 37.97 59.45
N ARG A 17 -3.16 37.42 60.27
CA ARG A 17 -1.83 37.91 60.76
C ARG A 17 -1.13 36.84 61.68
N ARG A 18 0.08 37.18 62.18
CA ARG A 18 1.21 36.39 62.79
C ARG A 18 1.09 35.84 64.25
N PHE A 19 2.12 35.02 64.58
CA PHE A 19 2.73 34.57 65.89
C PHE A 19 2.08 33.31 66.53
N THR A 20 2.77 32.27 67.03
CA THR A 20 4.01 32.11 67.84
C THR A 20 4.68 30.71 67.73
N THR A 21 5.93 30.64 68.21
CA THR A 21 6.95 29.56 68.38
C THR A 21 6.58 28.23 69.09
N ARG A 22 7.24 27.10 68.73
CA ARG A 22 8.12 26.28 69.63
C ARG A 22 8.86 25.12 68.92
N LYS A 23 10.05 24.83 69.45
CA LYS A 23 11.11 23.87 69.05
C LYS A 23 10.74 22.39 69.25
N GLY A 24 11.39 21.50 68.49
CA GLY A 24 11.75 20.14 68.94
C GLY A 24 11.76 19.07 67.84
N ILE A 25 12.75 18.17 67.90
CA ILE A 25 12.90 16.91 67.13
C ILE A 25 13.69 17.03 65.81
N VAL A 26 14.95 17.45 65.92
CA VAL A 26 16.04 16.99 65.04
C VAL A 26 16.81 15.95 65.83
N SER A 27 16.45 14.68 65.70
CA SER A 27 17.31 13.56 66.14
C SER A 27 16.96 12.19 65.54
N MET A 28 15.83 12.03 64.84
CA MET A 28 15.43 10.74 64.25
C MET A 28 15.78 10.57 62.76
N ALA A 29 16.10 11.66 62.04
CA ALA A 29 16.37 11.59 60.60
C ALA A 29 17.82 11.22 60.23
N LEU A 30 18.78 11.34 61.15
CA LEU A 30 20.17 10.99 60.85
C LEU A 30 20.46 9.50 61.01
N ALA A 31 19.76 8.79 61.90
CA ALA A 31 20.02 7.37 62.17
C ALA A 31 19.53 6.44 61.05
N THR A 32 18.44 6.80 60.37
CA THR A 32 17.88 6.04 59.23
C THR A 32 18.71 6.19 57.96
N LEU A 33 19.35 7.34 57.74
CA LEU A 33 20.20 7.55 56.56
C LEU A 33 21.51 6.75 56.65
N THR A 34 22.09 6.63 57.85
CA THR A 34 23.29 5.78 58.07
C THR A 34 23.01 4.29 57.91
N LEU A 35 21.80 3.82 58.21
CA LEU A 35 21.47 2.40 58.07
C LEU A 35 21.27 2.00 56.60
N VAL A 36 20.70 2.89 55.78
CA VAL A 36 20.52 2.67 54.34
C VAL A 36 21.85 2.69 53.60
N VAL A 37 22.75 3.61 53.95
CA VAL A 37 24.11 3.66 53.36
C VAL A 37 24.98 2.47 53.79
N ALA A 38 24.83 1.98 55.03
CA ALA A 38 25.52 0.77 55.48
C ALA A 38 25.00 -0.52 54.81
N LEU A 39 23.70 -0.60 54.52
CA LEU A 39 23.12 -1.72 53.75
C LEU A 39 23.56 -1.69 52.28
N ASP A 40 23.67 -0.51 51.67
CA ASP A 40 24.14 -0.35 50.29
C ASP A 40 25.64 -0.69 50.14
N LEU A 41 26.45 -0.35 51.16
CA LEU A 41 27.86 -0.76 51.23
C LEU A 41 28.02 -2.27 51.50
N CYS A 42 27.19 -2.89 52.33
CA CYS A 42 27.23 -4.34 52.56
C CYS A 42 26.77 -5.16 51.35
N LEU A 43 25.80 -4.66 50.57
CA LEU A 43 25.34 -5.30 49.33
C LEU A 43 26.34 -5.13 48.17
N ASN A 44 27.03 -3.99 48.08
CA ASN A 44 28.07 -3.77 47.08
C ASN A 44 29.41 -4.47 47.41
N VAL A 45 29.76 -4.64 48.69
CA VAL A 45 31.03 -5.30 49.09
C VAL A 45 30.98 -6.82 48.95
N ARG A 46 29.80 -7.45 48.93
CA ARG A 46 29.67 -8.89 48.56
C ARG A 46 29.77 -9.15 47.05
N PHE A 47 29.75 -8.11 46.21
CA PHE A 47 29.85 -8.23 44.75
C PHE A 47 31.29 -8.15 44.21
N PHE A 48 32.29 -7.83 45.07
CA PHE A 48 33.70 -7.69 44.66
C PHE A 48 34.67 -8.74 45.26
N ALA A 49 34.19 -9.76 45.96
CA ALA A 49 35.04 -10.73 46.64
C ALA A 49 35.11 -12.10 45.96
N THR A 50 35.46 -12.16 44.67
CA THR A 50 36.10 -13.33 44.01
C THR A 50 36.99 -12.88 42.85
N GLN A 51 37.90 -11.93 43.10
CA GLN A 51 39.13 -11.84 42.30
C GLN A 51 40.26 -12.54 43.07
N SER A 52 40.70 -13.67 42.53
CA SER A 52 41.93 -14.34 42.93
C SER A 52 43.13 -13.41 42.72
N ARG A 53 44.01 -13.36 43.73
CA ARG A 53 45.24 -12.55 43.76
C ARG A 53 46.10 -12.75 42.49
N PRO A 54 46.72 -11.69 41.93
CA PRO A 54 47.70 -11.84 40.87
C PRO A 54 49.04 -12.32 41.44
N LEU A 55 49.59 -13.41 40.89
CA LEU A 55 51.02 -13.74 41.01
C LEU A 55 51.84 -12.80 40.10
N PRO A 56 53.12 -12.50 40.44
CA PRO A 56 53.92 -11.52 39.71
C PRO A 56 54.28 -12.01 38.30
N LEU A 57 54.17 -11.09 37.34
CA LEU A 57 54.56 -11.26 35.93
C LEU A 57 55.99 -11.80 35.78
N ARG A 58 56.11 -13.00 35.22
CA ARG A 58 57.27 -13.36 34.39
C ARG A 58 56.94 -13.00 32.95
N ILE A 59 57.71 -12.07 32.41
CA ILE A 59 57.71 -11.72 30.99
C ILE A 59 58.14 -12.97 30.22
N PHE A 60 57.21 -13.61 29.53
CA PHE A 60 57.49 -14.54 28.44
C PHE A 60 57.11 -13.83 27.14
N SER A 61 58.10 -13.66 26.27
CA SER A 61 57.92 -13.18 24.90
C SER A 61 56.89 -14.03 24.16
N PRO A 62 56.05 -13.44 23.28
CA PRO A 62 55.11 -14.23 22.48
C PRO A 62 55.90 -15.13 21.51
N PRO A 63 55.46 -16.38 21.28
CA PRO A 63 55.99 -17.15 20.16
C PRO A 63 55.60 -16.47 18.83
N PRO A 64 56.39 -16.65 17.77
CA PRO A 64 56.15 -15.99 16.51
C PRO A 64 54.80 -16.43 15.92
N ALA A 65 54.10 -15.47 15.34
CA ALA A 65 52.91 -15.70 14.54
C ALA A 65 53.25 -16.64 13.37
N SER A 66 52.85 -17.90 13.46
CA SER A 66 52.84 -18.82 12.32
C SER A 66 51.70 -19.82 12.44
N SER A 67 50.51 -19.42 12.00
CA SER A 67 49.60 -20.26 11.23
C SER A 67 48.40 -19.38 10.86
N SER A 68 48.36 -18.92 9.62
CA SER A 68 47.12 -18.42 9.01
C SER A 68 46.15 -19.61 8.89
N VAL A 69 45.41 -19.89 9.96
CA VAL A 69 44.23 -20.75 9.89
C VAL A 69 43.25 -20.01 8.98
N PRO A 70 42.72 -20.63 7.90
CA PRO A 70 41.74 -19.97 7.06
C PRO A 70 40.54 -19.51 7.92
N PRO A 71 39.96 -18.33 7.64
CA PRO A 71 38.84 -17.83 8.42
C PRO A 71 37.68 -18.83 8.36
N ARG A 72 37.23 -19.32 9.52
CA ARG A 72 36.04 -20.19 9.65
C ARG A 72 34.87 -19.49 8.96
N ARG A 73 34.30 -20.11 7.92
CA ARG A 73 33.20 -19.54 7.12
C ARG A 73 31.90 -20.25 7.46
N LEU A 74 30.83 -19.48 7.68
CA LEU A 74 29.47 -20.01 7.75
C LEU A 74 29.04 -20.43 6.34
N SER A 75 28.93 -21.73 6.09
CA SER A 75 28.60 -22.26 4.77
C SER A 75 27.11 -22.63 4.63
N HIS A 76 26.47 -23.06 5.72
CA HIS A 76 25.09 -23.52 5.70
C HIS A 76 24.25 -22.92 6.83
N VAL A 77 23.00 -22.55 6.51
CA VAL A 77 21.95 -22.21 7.48
C VAL A 77 20.79 -23.19 7.28
N VAL A 78 20.43 -23.88 8.34
CA VAL A 78 19.48 -25.00 8.32
C VAL A 78 18.37 -24.74 9.34
N PHE A 79 17.14 -24.99 8.92
CA PHE A 79 15.98 -24.89 9.80
C PHE A 79 14.98 -26.01 9.48
N THR A 80 14.18 -26.37 10.48
CA THR A 80 13.21 -27.47 10.41
C THR A 80 11.80 -26.94 10.60
N SER A 81 10.83 -27.40 9.82
CA SER A 81 9.41 -27.13 10.06
C SER A 81 8.50 -28.24 9.56
N THR A 82 7.22 -28.14 9.88
CA THR A 82 6.17 -28.96 9.25
C THR A 82 5.64 -28.26 7.99
N CYS A 83 4.59 -28.82 7.37
CA CYS A 83 3.95 -28.24 6.17
C CYS A 83 2.71 -27.38 6.48
N ARG A 84 2.59 -26.83 7.70
CA ARG A 84 1.54 -25.85 8.01
C ARG A 84 1.75 -24.55 7.22
N GLU A 85 0.66 -23.89 6.85
CA GLU A 85 0.72 -22.59 6.14
C GLU A 85 1.49 -21.52 6.91
N LEU A 86 1.40 -21.51 8.25
CA LEU A 86 2.17 -20.60 9.09
C LEU A 86 3.68 -20.87 9.01
N ASP A 87 4.08 -22.13 8.93
CA ASP A 87 5.48 -22.52 8.82
C ASP A 87 6.06 -22.11 7.46
N PHE A 88 5.25 -22.18 6.39
CA PHE A 88 5.62 -21.62 5.09
C PHE A 88 5.89 -20.12 5.18
N LEU A 89 5.00 -19.36 5.82
CA LEU A 89 5.18 -17.92 6.01
C LEU A 89 6.47 -17.61 6.79
N HIS A 90 6.71 -18.28 7.92
CA HIS A 90 7.93 -18.12 8.72
C HIS A 90 9.19 -18.44 7.90
N ALA A 91 9.16 -19.52 7.12
CA ALA A 91 10.26 -19.91 6.26
C ALA A 91 10.61 -18.84 5.21
N GLU A 92 9.60 -18.19 4.61
CA GLU A 92 9.82 -17.11 3.64
C GLU A 92 10.37 -15.85 4.30
N VAL A 93 9.88 -15.46 5.48
CA VAL A 93 10.40 -14.31 6.24
C VAL A 93 11.85 -14.55 6.68
N LEU A 94 12.17 -15.75 7.18
CA LEU A 94 13.52 -16.15 7.56
C LEU A 94 14.46 -16.08 6.36
N ALA A 95 14.09 -16.70 5.24
CA ALA A 95 14.92 -16.73 4.05
C ALA A 95 15.14 -15.33 3.46
N PHE A 96 14.09 -14.51 3.42
CA PHE A 96 14.17 -13.13 2.99
C PHE A 96 15.12 -12.30 3.85
N THR A 97 14.92 -12.30 5.17
CA THR A 97 15.74 -11.48 6.09
C THR A 97 17.20 -11.93 6.12
N LEU A 98 17.45 -13.25 6.04
CA LEU A 98 18.81 -13.78 5.93
C LEU A 98 19.52 -13.29 4.67
N ARG A 99 18.84 -13.30 3.51
CA ARG A 99 19.39 -12.79 2.25
C ARG A 99 19.57 -11.27 2.28
N ARG A 100 18.59 -10.53 2.81
CA ARG A 100 18.67 -9.07 3.00
C ARG A 100 19.86 -8.66 3.87
N SER A 101 20.23 -9.48 4.86
CA SER A 101 21.42 -9.25 5.70
C SER A 101 22.76 -9.42 4.98
N GLY A 102 22.77 -9.85 3.72
CA GLY A 102 23.99 -10.06 2.91
C GLY A 102 24.57 -11.48 3.00
N SER A 103 23.84 -12.44 3.57
CA SER A 103 24.34 -13.82 3.72
C SER A 103 24.37 -14.58 2.40
N ASN A 104 25.55 -15.14 2.08
CA ASN A 104 25.78 -16.03 0.94
C ASN A 104 25.73 -17.51 1.31
N ALA A 105 25.32 -17.87 2.54
CA ALA A 105 25.24 -19.26 2.97
C ALA A 105 24.17 -20.04 2.21
N THR A 106 24.38 -21.35 2.02
CA THR A 106 23.34 -22.25 1.51
C THR A 106 22.22 -22.34 2.55
N ILE A 107 20.98 -22.12 2.13
CA ILE A 107 19.81 -22.21 3.02
C ILE A 107 19.12 -23.56 2.78
N THR A 108 19.01 -24.38 3.81
CA THR A 108 18.37 -25.70 3.73
C THR A 108 17.17 -25.76 4.67
N HIS A 109 15.99 -25.97 4.09
CA HIS A 109 14.74 -26.23 4.79
C HIS A 109 14.49 -27.73 4.90
N LEU A 110 14.44 -28.25 6.12
CA LEU A 110 14.18 -29.65 6.42
C LEU A 110 12.71 -29.82 6.84
N LEU A 111 11.88 -30.27 5.89
CA LEU A 111 10.46 -30.57 6.11
C LEU A 111 10.30 -31.95 6.73
N TYR A 112 9.48 -32.07 7.77
CA TYR A 112 9.14 -33.35 8.40
C TYR A 112 7.65 -33.45 8.68
N GLY A 113 7.14 -34.68 8.81
CA GLY A 113 5.74 -34.92 9.12
C GLY A 113 4.74 -34.45 8.05
N CYS A 114 5.19 -34.34 6.79
CA CYS A 114 4.38 -33.91 5.66
C CYS A 114 4.10 -35.07 4.70
N ALA A 115 2.94 -35.03 4.04
CA ALA A 115 2.74 -35.85 2.84
C ALA A 115 3.64 -35.36 1.70
N ALA A 116 3.98 -36.26 0.76
CA ALA A 116 4.92 -35.95 -0.32
C ALA A 116 4.42 -34.84 -1.26
N ASP A 117 3.11 -34.82 -1.52
CA ASP A 117 2.41 -33.80 -2.30
C ASP A 117 2.35 -32.44 -1.60
N GLU A 118 2.07 -32.42 -0.29
CA GLU A 118 2.10 -31.21 0.54
C GLU A 118 3.49 -30.58 0.55
N ALA A 119 4.53 -31.38 0.79
CA ALA A 119 5.91 -30.91 0.80
C ALA A 119 6.35 -30.36 -0.57
N ALA A 120 5.96 -31.05 -1.66
CA ALA A 120 6.23 -30.59 -3.01
C ALA A 120 5.48 -29.30 -3.35
N ALA A 121 4.23 -29.15 -2.89
CA ALA A 121 3.44 -27.93 -3.08
C ALA A 121 4.06 -26.74 -2.34
N LEU A 122 4.48 -26.93 -1.08
CA LEU A 122 5.16 -25.91 -0.29
C LEU A 122 6.47 -25.49 -0.96
N ALA A 123 7.29 -26.46 -1.39
CA ALA A 123 8.56 -26.19 -2.05
C ALA A 123 8.39 -25.38 -3.35
N ARG A 124 7.34 -25.66 -4.16
CA ARG A 124 7.04 -24.91 -5.39
C ARG A 124 6.63 -23.46 -5.15
N ARG A 125 6.02 -23.17 -3.99
CA ARG A 125 5.55 -21.81 -3.63
C ARG A 125 6.66 -20.87 -3.18
N LYS A 126 7.82 -21.39 -2.76
CA LYS A 126 8.92 -20.57 -2.25
C LYS A 126 9.45 -19.57 -3.27
N ASP A 127 9.99 -18.44 -2.78
CA ASP A 127 10.67 -17.49 -3.65
C ASP A 127 12.05 -18.03 -4.12
N PRO A 128 12.26 -18.27 -5.43
CA PRO A 128 13.50 -18.80 -5.95
C PRO A 128 14.67 -17.83 -5.79
N ARG A 129 14.42 -16.51 -5.62
CA ARG A 129 15.48 -15.52 -5.36
C ARG A 129 16.22 -15.81 -4.06
N HIS A 130 15.56 -16.43 -3.09
CA HIS A 130 16.19 -16.81 -1.83
C HIS A 130 17.03 -18.11 -1.92
N ARG A 131 16.86 -18.89 -3.00
CA ARG A 131 17.62 -20.13 -3.28
C ARG A 131 17.57 -21.14 -2.11
N VAL A 132 16.38 -21.38 -1.56
CA VAL A 132 16.19 -22.31 -0.43
C VAL A 132 16.08 -23.75 -0.93
N GLN A 133 17.02 -24.61 -0.52
CA GLN A 133 16.95 -26.05 -0.77
C GLN A 133 15.93 -26.68 0.18
N THR A 134 15.03 -27.51 -0.33
CA THR A 134 14.04 -28.20 0.51
C THR A 134 14.33 -29.70 0.53
N ARG A 135 14.47 -30.28 1.72
CA ARG A 135 14.65 -31.71 1.97
C ARG A 135 13.49 -32.24 2.80
N THR A 136 13.05 -33.45 2.53
CA THR A 136 11.85 -34.03 3.15
C THR A 136 12.19 -35.29 3.95
N PHE A 137 11.64 -35.39 5.16
CA PHE A 137 11.78 -36.51 6.08
C PHE A 137 10.39 -37.02 6.48
N PRO A 138 9.64 -37.63 5.55
CA PRO A 138 8.26 -38.08 5.79
C PRO A 138 8.17 -39.21 6.83
N GLU A 139 9.26 -39.92 7.07
CA GLU A 139 9.33 -40.99 8.07
C GLU A 139 9.32 -40.46 9.52
N VAL A 140 9.66 -39.19 9.72
CA VAL A 140 9.57 -38.53 11.02
C VAL A 140 8.16 -37.98 11.16
N ALA A 141 7.35 -38.61 12.01
CA ALA A 141 5.98 -38.18 12.25
C ALA A 141 5.96 -36.73 12.75
N ALA A 142 4.96 -35.96 12.30
CA ALA A 142 4.65 -34.68 12.94
C ALA A 142 4.28 -35.00 14.40
N ALA A 143 5.17 -34.70 15.34
CA ALA A 143 4.90 -34.94 16.75
C ALA A 143 3.55 -34.28 17.11
N PRO A 144 2.62 -34.95 17.83
CA PRO A 144 1.25 -34.48 18.01
C PRO A 144 1.10 -33.10 18.68
N ARG A 145 2.18 -32.59 19.27
CA ARG A 145 2.47 -31.21 19.72
C ARG A 145 3.81 -31.29 20.44
N THR A 146 4.93 -31.00 19.78
CA THR A 146 6.16 -30.68 20.52
C THR A 146 5.94 -29.33 21.19
N THR A 147 5.65 -29.34 22.48
CA THR A 147 5.49 -28.15 23.31
C THR A 147 6.85 -27.72 23.83
N PHE A 148 7.29 -26.52 23.44
CA PHE A 148 8.35 -25.80 24.16
C PHE A 148 7.73 -25.06 25.36
N GLY A 149 8.48 -24.89 26.45
CA GLY A 149 7.99 -24.32 27.72
C GLY A 149 7.31 -22.94 27.64
N GLU A 150 6.59 -22.62 28.74
CA GLU A 150 5.79 -21.44 29.13
C GLU A 150 4.80 -20.79 28.12
N LYS A 151 4.93 -21.00 26.81
CA LYS A 151 3.86 -20.78 25.81
C LYS A 151 4.13 -21.66 24.60
N LEU A 152 3.07 -22.23 24.01
CA LEU A 152 3.08 -23.18 22.89
C LEU A 152 3.97 -22.76 21.69
N VAL A 153 5.29 -22.97 21.75
CA VAL A 153 6.16 -22.83 20.56
C VAL A 153 6.07 -24.13 19.76
N THR A 154 5.48 -24.05 18.57
CA THR A 154 5.24 -25.22 17.70
C THR A 154 6.36 -25.47 16.69
N THR A 155 7.35 -24.57 16.60
CA THR A 155 8.50 -24.66 15.70
C THR A 155 9.79 -24.46 16.48
N THR A 156 10.49 -25.57 16.70
CA THR A 156 11.86 -25.56 17.24
C THR A 156 12.71 -26.49 16.41
N LEU A 157 14.02 -26.27 16.43
CA LEU A 157 14.99 -27.12 15.77
C LEU A 157 14.76 -28.61 16.12
N HIS A 158 14.35 -29.42 15.15
CA HIS A 158 14.07 -30.84 15.36
C HIS A 158 15.35 -31.66 15.24
N VAL A 159 15.93 -32.05 16.38
CA VAL A 159 17.26 -32.68 16.47
C VAL A 159 17.36 -33.98 15.65
N GLU A 160 16.31 -34.81 15.64
CA GLU A 160 16.30 -36.04 14.83
C GLU A 160 16.36 -35.77 13.32
N VAL A 161 15.66 -34.73 12.86
CA VAL A 161 15.61 -34.36 11.44
C VAL A 161 16.96 -33.78 11.02
N LEU A 162 17.53 -32.93 11.88
CA LEU A 162 18.87 -32.41 11.68
C LEU A 162 19.90 -33.55 11.61
N ALA A 163 19.86 -34.51 12.53
CA ALA A 163 20.76 -35.67 12.55
C ALA A 163 20.65 -36.52 11.26
N LYS A 164 19.43 -36.81 10.82
CA LYS A 164 19.19 -37.54 9.56
C LYS A 164 19.76 -36.80 8.35
N TRP A 165 19.54 -35.49 8.26
CA TRP A 165 20.11 -34.66 7.20
C TRP A 165 21.65 -34.67 7.22
N VAL A 166 22.27 -34.46 8.38
CA VAL A 166 23.74 -34.51 8.55
C VAL A 166 24.29 -35.87 8.10
N GLN A 167 23.63 -36.98 8.46
CA GLN A 167 24.03 -38.32 8.04
C GLN A 167 23.91 -38.53 6.52
N GLN A 168 22.82 -38.07 5.90
CA GLN A 168 22.61 -38.16 4.45
C GLN A 168 23.67 -37.39 3.67
N GLU A 169 23.96 -36.17 4.10
CA GLU A 169 24.96 -35.31 3.45
C GLU A 169 26.40 -35.85 3.66
N ALA A 170 26.71 -36.36 4.85
CA ALA A 170 27.99 -37.03 5.12
C ALA A 170 28.18 -38.32 4.31
N ALA A 171 27.11 -39.10 4.10
CA ALA A 171 27.14 -40.30 3.26
C ALA A 171 27.33 -39.95 1.78
N ARG A 172 26.70 -38.87 1.31
CA ARG A 172 26.84 -38.37 -0.06
C ARG A 172 28.29 -38.02 -0.40
N LEU A 173 29.00 -37.29 0.47
CA LEU A 173 30.43 -37.02 0.29
C LEU A 173 31.29 -38.29 0.17
N ARG A 174 30.99 -39.33 0.96
CA ARG A 174 31.71 -40.60 0.89
C ARG A 174 31.49 -41.31 -0.45
N SER A 175 30.33 -41.11 -1.09
CA SER A 175 30.03 -41.66 -2.42
C SER A 175 30.62 -40.83 -3.58
N GLU A 176 30.69 -39.50 -3.45
CA GLU A 176 31.28 -38.62 -4.48
C GLU A 176 32.81 -38.69 -4.49
N SER A 177 33.45 -38.89 -3.32
CA SER A 177 34.89 -39.14 -3.21
C SER A 177 35.34 -40.49 -3.78
N SER A 178 34.42 -41.44 -4.01
CA SER A 178 34.73 -42.72 -4.67
C SER A 178 34.64 -42.70 -6.21
N HIS A 179 34.23 -41.57 -6.82
CA HIS A 179 34.01 -41.45 -8.27
C HIS A 179 34.81 -40.32 -8.96
N GLN A 180 35.95 -39.91 -8.42
CA GLN A 180 36.84 -38.98 -9.12
C GLN A 180 37.79 -39.71 -10.10
N THR A 181 37.36 -39.79 -11.36
CA THR A 181 38.25 -39.91 -12.53
C THR A 181 38.05 -38.72 -13.45
N THR A 182 39.06 -37.84 -13.46
CA THR A 182 39.56 -36.93 -14.52
C THR A 182 38.61 -35.97 -15.26
N ASN A 183 39.03 -34.70 -15.22
CA ASN A 183 38.82 -33.58 -16.16
C ASN A 183 37.41 -32.97 -16.23
N ASP A 184 37.27 -31.74 -15.73
CA ASP A 184 37.10 -30.57 -16.60
C ASP A 184 37.14 -29.27 -15.76
N ASP A 185 37.89 -28.30 -16.28
CA ASP A 185 37.88 -26.90 -15.85
C ASP A 185 36.62 -26.24 -16.43
N ASP A 186 35.57 -26.07 -15.61
CA ASP A 186 34.45 -25.17 -15.96
C ASP A 186 34.03 -24.37 -14.71
N ASP A 187 34.04 -23.04 -14.86
CA ASP A 187 34.05 -22.03 -13.78
C ASP A 187 32.64 -21.77 -13.17
N ASP A 188 31.72 -22.73 -13.29
CA ASP A 188 30.32 -22.65 -12.80
C ASP A 188 30.04 -23.62 -11.62
N ASP A 189 31.06 -24.29 -11.11
CA ASP A 189 30.93 -25.43 -10.18
C ASP A 189 30.95 -25.07 -8.68
N GLN A 190 30.45 -23.88 -8.33
CA GLN A 190 30.26 -23.49 -6.92
C GLN A 190 28.94 -24.04 -6.33
N PHE A 191 28.08 -24.64 -7.17
CA PHE A 191 26.75 -25.14 -6.81
C PHE A 191 26.69 -26.65 -6.46
N ARG A 192 27.79 -27.41 -6.62
CA ARG A 192 27.84 -28.86 -6.39
C ARG A 192 28.46 -29.32 -5.06
N ARG A 193 28.82 -28.43 -4.15
CA ARG A 193 29.41 -28.85 -2.85
C ARG A 193 28.35 -29.49 -1.94
N GLY A 194 28.34 -30.83 -1.91
CA GLY A 194 27.81 -31.60 -0.79
C GLY A 194 28.55 -31.27 0.51
N TRP A 195 27.88 -31.45 1.64
CA TRP A 195 28.31 -31.29 3.05
C TRP A 195 29.57 -30.46 3.34
N ALA A 196 29.41 -29.49 4.25
CA ALA A 196 30.47 -28.64 4.78
C ALA A 196 31.73 -29.43 5.23
N ALA A 197 32.93 -28.95 4.90
CA ALA A 197 34.18 -29.53 5.40
C ALA A 197 34.17 -29.59 6.94
N PRO A 198 34.90 -30.51 7.60
CA PRO A 198 34.79 -30.72 9.06
C PRO A 198 34.95 -29.44 9.91
N ASP A 199 35.69 -28.45 9.40
CA ASP A 199 36.00 -27.14 9.98
C ASP A 199 35.08 -25.99 9.51
N GLU A 200 34.21 -26.23 8.52
CA GLU A 200 33.18 -25.28 8.11
C GLU A 200 32.02 -25.24 9.13
N LEU A 201 31.40 -24.07 9.26
CA LEU A 201 30.33 -23.84 10.22
C LEU A 201 28.95 -24.02 9.60
N VAL A 202 28.10 -24.74 10.32
CA VAL A 202 26.68 -24.95 10.01
C VAL A 202 25.85 -24.33 11.13
N MET A 203 24.97 -23.39 10.77
CA MET A 203 24.01 -22.76 11.67
C MET A 203 22.69 -23.53 11.63
N ALA A 204 22.23 -23.99 12.77
CA ALA A 204 20.90 -24.54 12.97
C ALA A 204 20.03 -23.51 13.70
N VAL A 205 18.96 -23.05 13.06
CA VAL A 205 18.14 -21.91 13.50
C VAL A 205 16.66 -22.30 13.58
N ASP A 206 15.91 -21.63 14.47
CA ASP A 206 14.46 -21.78 14.54
C ASP A 206 13.78 -21.19 13.29
N SER A 207 12.67 -21.80 12.85
CA SER A 207 12.03 -21.42 11.58
C SER A 207 11.38 -20.04 11.59
N ASP A 208 11.06 -19.50 12.76
CA ASP A 208 10.44 -18.19 12.99
C ASP A 208 11.48 -17.08 13.28
N ALA A 209 12.77 -17.35 13.05
CA ALA A 209 13.83 -16.39 13.23
C ALA A 209 13.79 -15.27 12.17
N ILE A 210 13.98 -14.03 12.63
CA ILE A 210 14.09 -12.83 11.80
C ILE A 210 15.53 -12.35 11.91
N PHE A 211 16.27 -12.34 10.80
CA PHE A 211 17.66 -11.87 10.80
C PHE A 211 17.73 -10.34 10.75
N THR A 212 18.50 -9.75 11.66
CA THR A 212 18.63 -8.30 11.83
C THR A 212 20.02 -7.79 11.42
N LYS A 213 21.02 -8.66 11.32
CA LYS A 213 22.34 -8.34 10.74
C LYS A 213 23.04 -9.56 10.15
N HIS A 214 24.10 -9.32 9.39
CA HIS A 214 24.94 -10.37 8.81
C HIS A 214 25.59 -11.23 9.91
N VAL A 215 25.59 -12.55 9.74
CA VAL A 215 26.25 -13.49 10.66
C VAL A 215 27.75 -13.52 10.38
N THR A 216 28.58 -12.99 11.27
CA THR A 216 30.06 -13.09 11.16
C THR A 216 30.64 -13.90 12.32
N VAL A 217 31.58 -14.81 12.01
CA VAL A 217 32.24 -15.62 13.03
C VAL A 217 33.09 -14.74 13.95
N GLU A 218 33.71 -13.71 13.40
CA GLU A 218 34.49 -12.73 14.14
C GLU A 218 33.68 -12.02 15.23
N SER A 219 32.41 -11.68 14.96
CA SER A 219 31.54 -11.10 15.99
C SER A 219 31.22 -12.10 17.11
N LEU A 220 31.04 -13.37 16.78
CA LEU A 220 30.75 -14.42 17.78
C LEU A 220 31.97 -14.72 18.66
N VAL A 221 33.15 -14.82 18.06
CA VAL A 221 34.42 -14.99 18.78
C VAL A 221 34.69 -13.81 19.71
N LYS A 222 34.36 -12.58 19.27
CA LYS A 222 34.55 -11.36 20.08
C LYS A 222 33.64 -11.31 21.32
N GLU A 223 32.46 -11.90 21.25
CA GLU A 223 31.50 -11.97 22.37
C GLU A 223 31.81 -13.16 23.30
N ALA A 224 32.29 -14.29 22.76
CA ALA A 224 32.61 -15.51 23.52
C ALA A 224 34.10 -15.60 23.95
N LYS A 225 34.77 -14.46 24.16
CA LYS A 225 36.23 -14.37 24.41
C LYS A 225 36.75 -15.17 25.60
N ASP A 226 35.88 -15.45 26.58
CA ASP A 226 36.25 -16.13 27.81
C ASP A 226 36.36 -17.67 27.65
N VAL A 227 36.00 -18.21 26.48
CA VAL A 227 36.03 -19.65 26.18
C VAL A 227 37.09 -19.97 25.11
N VAL A 228 38.16 -20.67 25.52
CA VAL A 228 39.24 -21.10 24.64
C VAL A 228 38.81 -22.34 23.84
N ALA A 229 39.04 -22.34 22.51
CA ALA A 229 38.80 -23.46 21.59
C ALA A 229 37.32 -23.92 21.40
N HIS A 230 36.38 -22.98 21.29
CA HIS A 230 34.98 -23.28 20.97
C HIS A 230 34.84 -23.93 19.57
N ARG A 231 34.09 -25.04 19.51
CA ARG A 231 33.63 -25.71 18.26
C ARG A 231 32.15 -25.49 17.97
N ILE A 232 31.43 -24.97 18.97
CA ILE A 232 29.99 -24.71 18.95
C ILE A 232 29.76 -23.33 19.58
N PHE A 233 28.85 -22.55 19.03
CA PHE A 233 28.24 -21.38 19.65
C PHE A 233 26.75 -21.62 19.85
N GLY A 234 26.19 -21.04 20.91
CA GLY A 234 24.76 -21.14 21.21
C GLY A 234 24.24 -19.92 21.92
N GLN A 235 22.95 -19.65 21.76
CA GLN A 235 22.29 -18.51 22.39
C GLN A 235 22.20 -18.73 23.90
N ASP A 236 22.50 -17.71 24.70
CA ASP A 236 22.39 -17.76 26.16
C ASP A 236 20.99 -18.21 26.61
N ALA A 237 20.97 -19.25 27.42
CA ALA A 237 19.76 -19.94 27.84
C ALA A 237 19.14 -19.32 29.11
N SER A 238 17.86 -18.97 29.03
CA SER A 238 17.11 -18.47 30.19
C SER A 238 16.85 -19.54 31.27
N TRP A 239 17.06 -20.83 30.99
CA TRP A 239 16.86 -21.92 31.95
C TRP A 239 18.05 -22.10 32.91
N TYR A 240 19.19 -21.46 32.65
CA TYR A 240 20.36 -21.60 33.50
C TYR A 240 20.21 -20.79 34.79
N TRP A 241 20.46 -21.47 35.91
CA TRP A 241 20.66 -20.84 37.21
C TRP A 241 21.93 -21.40 37.83
N PRO A 242 22.78 -20.59 38.50
CA PRO A 242 24.04 -21.07 39.06
C PRO A 242 23.86 -22.32 39.92
N LEU A 243 24.69 -23.33 39.68
CA LEU A 243 24.71 -24.61 40.40
C LEU A 243 23.39 -25.40 40.37
N THR A 244 22.47 -25.05 39.47
CA THR A 244 21.15 -25.66 39.37
C THR A 244 20.89 -26.11 37.94
N PHE A 245 20.55 -27.38 37.76
CA PHE A 245 20.19 -27.93 36.45
C PHE A 245 18.68 -28.24 36.41
N PRO A 246 17.97 -27.92 35.32
CA PRO A 246 16.53 -28.16 35.20
C PRO A 246 16.09 -29.64 35.22
N LEU A 247 17.02 -30.61 35.10
CA LEU A 247 16.70 -32.03 35.25
C LEU A 247 17.22 -32.58 36.60
N PRO A 248 16.45 -33.43 37.28
CA PRO A 248 16.94 -34.20 38.42
C PRO A 248 18.14 -35.08 38.04
N THR A 249 19.07 -35.27 38.98
CA THR A 249 20.27 -36.09 38.76
C THR A 249 19.94 -37.53 38.39
N GLU A 250 18.88 -38.09 38.97
CA GLU A 250 18.41 -39.44 38.69
C GLU A 250 17.94 -39.57 37.23
N LEU A 251 17.20 -38.57 36.75
CA LEU A 251 16.75 -38.51 35.37
C LEU A 251 17.94 -38.35 34.43
N LEU A 252 18.88 -37.45 34.71
CA LEU A 252 20.09 -37.27 33.91
C LEU A 252 20.89 -38.57 33.81
N ALA A 253 21.02 -39.33 34.90
CA ALA A 253 21.70 -40.63 34.90
C ALA A 253 21.02 -41.69 34.02
N THR A 254 19.72 -41.55 33.71
CA THR A 254 19.05 -42.42 32.73
C THR A 254 19.24 -41.99 31.28
N LEU A 255 19.64 -40.74 31.04
CA LEU A 255 19.74 -40.14 29.71
C LEU A 255 21.12 -40.34 29.08
N VAL A 256 22.17 -40.42 29.89
CA VAL A 256 23.56 -40.52 29.42
C VAL A 256 24.28 -41.73 30.04
N PRO A 257 25.34 -42.25 29.40
CA PRO A 257 26.18 -43.32 29.95
C PRO A 257 26.75 -42.96 31.35
N THR A 258 27.07 -43.97 32.16
CA THR A 258 27.57 -43.78 33.54
C THR A 258 28.92 -43.08 33.63
N ASP A 259 29.73 -43.13 32.58
CA ASP A 259 31.02 -42.44 32.43
C ASP A 259 30.89 -41.04 31.80
N SER A 260 29.67 -40.60 31.49
CA SER A 260 29.39 -39.30 30.87
C SER A 260 29.89 -38.13 31.72
N HIS A 261 30.59 -37.19 31.08
CA HIS A 261 31.03 -35.96 31.74
C HIS A 261 29.85 -35.09 32.23
N ALA A 262 28.68 -35.19 31.60
CA ALA A 262 27.47 -34.50 32.05
C ALA A 262 27.09 -34.83 33.51
N LEU A 263 27.40 -36.05 34.00
CA LEU A 263 27.16 -36.47 35.39
C LEU A 263 28.19 -35.90 36.39
N GLN A 264 29.30 -35.36 35.90
CA GLN A 264 30.39 -34.82 36.70
C GLN A 264 30.29 -33.30 36.87
N LEU A 265 29.41 -32.65 36.10
CA LEU A 265 29.22 -31.20 36.12
C LEU A 265 28.54 -30.74 37.41
N LYS A 266 29.20 -29.81 38.11
CA LYS A 266 28.60 -29.08 39.23
C LYS A 266 27.91 -27.78 38.78
N ASP A 267 28.35 -27.25 37.65
CA ASP A 267 27.84 -26.03 37.04
C ASP A 267 27.68 -26.24 35.54
N TRP A 268 26.53 -25.81 35.01
CA TRP A 268 26.13 -26.02 33.62
C TRP A 268 26.36 -24.79 32.74
N ARG A 269 27.02 -23.73 33.24
CA ARG A 269 27.20 -22.47 32.50
C ARG A 269 27.79 -22.65 31.10
N GLU A 270 28.79 -23.51 30.96
CA GLU A 270 29.48 -23.79 29.68
C GLU A 270 28.60 -24.51 28.64
N TYR A 271 27.44 -25.04 29.06
CA TYR A 271 26.48 -25.74 28.22
C TYR A 271 25.09 -25.07 28.25
N ALA A 272 25.00 -23.88 28.87
CA ALA A 272 23.77 -23.11 29.06
C ALA A 272 23.32 -22.42 27.77
N ALA A 273 22.99 -23.21 26.75
CA ALA A 273 22.62 -22.72 25.43
C ALA A 273 21.24 -23.22 24.95
N ILE A 274 20.60 -22.40 24.12
CA ILE A 274 19.45 -22.73 23.29
C ILE A 274 19.75 -22.37 21.82
N ALA A 275 18.85 -22.78 20.91
CA ALA A 275 18.95 -22.38 19.50
C ALA A 275 18.87 -20.85 19.35
N PRO A 276 19.52 -20.26 18.33
CA PRO A 276 20.30 -20.92 17.28
C PRO A 276 21.64 -21.46 17.76
N PHE A 277 22.07 -22.56 17.13
CA PHE A 277 23.39 -23.17 17.34
C PHE A 277 24.24 -23.00 16.08
N ILE A 278 25.50 -22.61 16.23
CA ILE A 278 26.46 -22.53 15.12
C ILE A 278 27.62 -23.45 15.47
N ALA A 279 27.77 -24.55 14.74
CA ALA A 279 28.75 -25.58 15.07
C ALA A 279 29.57 -25.97 13.85
N GLU A 280 30.81 -26.38 14.09
CA GLU A 280 31.62 -27.07 13.09
C GLU A 280 30.87 -28.33 12.60
N ALA A 281 30.97 -28.61 11.30
CA ALA A 281 30.36 -29.80 10.72
C ALA A 281 30.80 -31.09 11.44
N GLY A 282 32.07 -31.18 11.84
CA GLY A 282 32.57 -32.31 12.63
C GLY A 282 31.98 -32.39 14.04
N ALA A 283 31.70 -31.25 14.68
CA ALA A 283 31.06 -31.22 16.00
C ALA A 283 29.60 -31.67 15.91
N TRP A 284 28.87 -31.28 14.84
CA TRP A 284 27.52 -31.78 14.59
C TRP A 284 27.50 -33.31 14.43
N GLN A 285 28.44 -33.89 13.67
CA GLN A 285 28.52 -35.34 13.49
C GLN A 285 28.79 -36.10 14.79
N GLU A 286 29.58 -35.52 15.69
CA GLU A 286 29.94 -36.09 16.98
C GLU A 286 28.76 -36.10 17.97
N ILE A 287 28.07 -34.95 18.13
CA ILE A 287 27.06 -34.80 19.19
C ILE A 287 25.67 -35.29 18.80
N LEU A 288 25.29 -35.23 17.51
CA LEU A 288 23.92 -35.49 17.07
C LEU A 288 23.41 -36.90 17.40
N PRO A 289 24.18 -37.99 17.27
CA PRO A 289 23.70 -39.33 17.64
C PRO A 289 23.25 -39.41 19.11
N THR A 290 24.05 -38.89 20.03
CA THR A 290 23.70 -38.83 21.47
C THR A 290 22.56 -37.85 21.71
N ALA A 291 22.52 -36.72 21.01
CA ALA A 291 21.44 -35.75 21.13
C ALA A 291 20.09 -36.35 20.72
N VAL A 292 20.04 -37.19 19.67
CA VAL A 292 18.81 -37.90 19.26
C VAL A 292 18.38 -38.93 20.31
N ASP A 293 19.31 -39.74 20.83
CA ASP A 293 19.00 -40.71 21.89
C ASP A 293 18.42 -40.01 23.13
N VAL A 294 19.07 -38.94 23.61
CA VAL A 294 18.58 -38.11 24.72
C VAL A 294 17.22 -37.49 24.40
N TRP A 295 17.04 -36.94 23.20
CA TRP A 295 15.80 -36.29 22.76
C TRP A 295 14.59 -37.23 22.81
N THR A 296 14.75 -38.50 22.40
CA THR A 296 13.66 -39.49 22.42
C THR A 296 13.22 -39.89 23.83
N LYS A 297 14.13 -39.81 24.80
CA LYS A 297 13.88 -40.15 26.22
C LYS A 297 13.34 -38.97 27.03
N LEU A 298 13.54 -37.73 26.56
CA LEU A 298 13.05 -36.52 27.21
C LEU A 298 11.56 -36.26 26.96
N ALA A 299 10.89 -35.75 27.99
CA ALA A 299 9.55 -35.18 27.85
C ALA A 299 9.57 -33.99 26.85
N PRO A 300 8.50 -33.75 26.08
CA PRO A 300 8.46 -32.72 25.05
C PRO A 300 9.00 -31.35 25.49
N GLU A 301 8.60 -30.89 26.68
CA GLU A 301 9.00 -29.61 27.27
C GLU A 301 10.49 -29.52 27.65
N GLN A 302 11.17 -30.66 27.82
CA GLN A 302 12.58 -30.74 28.19
C GLN A 302 13.52 -30.97 27.00
N ARG A 303 12.98 -31.26 25.81
CA ARG A 303 13.77 -31.63 24.62
C ARG A 303 14.81 -30.59 24.19
N HIS A 304 14.62 -29.32 24.55
CA HIS A 304 15.60 -28.26 24.35
C HIS A 304 16.96 -28.50 25.02
N LEU A 305 17.02 -29.39 26.02
CA LEU A 305 18.25 -29.77 26.72
C LEU A 305 19.07 -30.85 26.00
N ALA A 306 18.53 -31.48 24.95
CA ALA A 306 19.20 -32.62 24.31
C ALA A 306 20.57 -32.27 23.73
N LEU A 307 20.69 -31.14 23.03
CA LEU A 307 21.96 -30.65 22.49
C LEU A 307 22.95 -30.23 23.59
N PRO A 308 22.57 -29.42 24.58
CA PRO A 308 23.39 -29.15 25.76
C PRO A 308 23.93 -30.40 26.46
N ILE A 309 23.07 -31.40 26.71
CA ILE A 309 23.45 -32.66 27.37
C ILE A 309 24.43 -33.46 26.51
N ALA A 310 24.19 -33.55 25.20
CA ALA A 310 25.10 -34.24 24.29
C ALA A 310 26.46 -33.54 24.17
N ALA A 311 26.48 -32.21 24.10
CA ALA A 311 27.72 -31.43 24.12
C ALA A 311 28.50 -31.65 25.44
N ALA A 312 27.80 -31.67 26.57
CA ALA A 312 28.38 -31.96 27.89
C ALA A 312 28.96 -33.37 27.98
N HIS A 313 28.28 -34.37 27.41
CA HIS A 313 28.75 -35.75 27.35
C HIS A 313 30.11 -35.86 26.65
N PHE A 314 30.28 -35.20 25.50
CA PHE A 314 31.52 -35.21 24.71
C PHE A 314 32.55 -34.15 25.12
N LYS A 315 32.32 -33.40 26.21
CA LYS A 315 33.18 -32.26 26.63
C LYS A 315 33.38 -31.22 25.52
N THR A 316 32.40 -31.06 24.65
CA THR A 316 32.44 -30.07 23.57
C THR A 316 31.86 -28.76 24.09
N VAL A 317 32.75 -27.86 24.54
CA VAL A 317 32.37 -26.59 25.16
C VAL A 317 31.60 -25.70 24.17
N ILE A 318 30.53 -25.06 24.65
CA ILE A 318 29.70 -24.14 23.87
C ILE A 318 30.13 -22.69 24.19
N GLY A 319 30.48 -21.93 23.16
CA GLY A 319 30.64 -20.48 23.24
C GLY A 319 29.27 -19.83 23.40
N ILE A 320 28.90 -19.54 24.65
CA ILE A 320 27.62 -18.90 24.97
C ILE A 320 27.65 -17.44 24.51
N SER A 321 26.69 -17.05 23.68
CA SER A 321 26.56 -15.68 23.17
C SER A 321 25.13 -15.19 23.32
N SER A 322 24.95 -14.02 23.93
CA SER A 322 23.63 -13.44 24.20
C SER A 322 23.06 -12.61 23.03
N VAL A 323 23.86 -12.36 21.98
CA VAL A 323 23.50 -11.56 20.80
C VAL A 323 23.01 -12.41 19.63
N LEU A 324 23.03 -13.74 19.75
CA LEU A 324 22.66 -14.66 18.66
C LEU A 324 21.17 -14.56 18.31
N SER A 325 20.30 -14.56 19.33
CA SER A 325 18.86 -14.47 19.20
C SER A 325 18.23 -13.83 20.44
N ILE A 326 17.32 -12.90 20.20
CA ILE A 326 16.52 -12.29 21.26
C ILE A 326 15.05 -12.71 21.10
N HIS A 327 14.45 -13.20 22.19
CA HIS A 327 13.11 -13.81 22.16
C HIS A 327 12.09 -13.00 22.97
N HIS A 328 12.48 -12.49 24.15
CA HIS A 328 11.55 -11.88 25.10
C HIS A 328 12.24 -10.74 25.85
N TYR A 329 11.65 -9.54 25.80
CA TYR A 329 12.18 -8.37 26.51
C TYR A 329 12.16 -8.45 28.05
N PRO A 330 11.30 -9.26 28.70
CA PRO A 330 11.39 -9.50 30.15
C PRO A 330 12.53 -10.45 30.56
N SER A 331 13.23 -11.09 29.62
CA SER A 331 14.31 -12.03 29.97
C SER A 331 15.49 -11.29 30.58
N ARG A 332 15.86 -11.65 31.82
CA ARG A 332 17.06 -11.14 32.49
C ARG A 332 18.38 -11.68 31.92
N TYR A 333 18.31 -12.71 31.07
CA TYR A 333 19.47 -13.42 30.54
C TYR A 333 19.79 -13.09 29.08
N GLN A 334 18.93 -12.30 28.41
CA GLN A 334 19.17 -11.85 27.05
C GLN A 334 19.79 -10.45 27.05
N ASN A 335 20.77 -10.24 26.19
CA ASN A 335 21.46 -8.96 26.08
C ASN A 335 20.59 -7.98 25.31
N TRP A 336 19.93 -7.10 26.06
CA TRP A 336 19.11 -6.01 25.53
C TRP A 336 19.81 -4.66 25.63
N ASP A 337 21.10 -4.63 25.98
CA ASP A 337 21.83 -3.39 26.22
C ASP A 337 21.93 -2.54 24.94
N PHE A 338 21.90 -3.20 23.76
CA PHE A 338 21.83 -2.52 22.47
C PHE A 338 20.64 -1.54 22.37
N SER A 339 19.53 -1.80 23.05
CA SER A 339 18.36 -0.92 23.02
C SER A 339 18.60 0.45 23.65
N ASP A 340 19.61 0.56 24.53
CA ASP A 340 20.03 1.82 25.13
C ASP A 340 21.03 2.57 24.22
N ASP A 341 21.78 1.85 23.39
CA ASP A 341 22.78 2.40 22.46
C ASP A 341 22.20 2.83 21.09
N VAL A 342 21.04 2.29 20.70
CA VAL A 342 20.36 2.64 19.44
C VAL A 342 19.91 4.11 19.45
N LYS A 343 20.42 4.89 18.49
CA LYS A 343 20.11 6.31 18.32
C LYS A 343 19.20 6.61 17.12
N HIS A 344 19.19 5.73 16.12
CA HIS A 344 18.28 5.82 14.98
C HIS A 344 16.84 5.48 15.39
N ASN A 345 15.88 5.83 14.54
CA ASN A 345 14.48 5.48 14.73
C ASN A 345 14.17 4.14 14.03
N PRO A 346 14.05 3.02 14.76
CA PRO A 346 13.86 1.69 14.15
C PRO A 346 12.53 1.54 13.40
N CYS A 347 11.60 2.50 13.55
CA CYS A 347 10.29 2.46 12.92
C CYS A 347 10.24 3.23 11.58
N THR A 348 11.25 4.04 11.28
CA THR A 348 11.33 4.84 10.05
C THR A 348 12.68 4.74 9.33
N GLU A 349 13.72 4.27 10.02
CA GLU A 349 15.09 4.19 9.52
C GLU A 349 15.56 2.74 9.60
N ALA A 350 16.19 2.25 8.52
CA ALA A 350 16.87 0.97 8.55
C ALA A 350 18.15 1.10 9.40
N ALA A 351 18.46 0.05 10.16
CA ALA A 351 19.74 -0.02 10.87
C ALA A 351 20.87 -0.20 9.84
N GLU A 352 21.74 0.80 9.68
CA GLU A 352 22.88 0.77 8.76
C GLU A 352 24.17 1.27 9.44
N GLY A 353 25.31 0.90 8.87
CA GLY A 353 26.63 1.39 9.30
C GLY A 353 26.91 1.15 10.79
N ASN A 354 27.11 2.23 11.54
CA ASN A 354 27.52 2.20 12.95
C ASN A 354 26.48 1.55 13.87
N ASP A 355 25.18 1.59 13.53
CA ASP A 355 24.12 1.00 14.34
C ASP A 355 24.19 -0.54 14.35
N LEU A 356 24.51 -1.15 13.21
CA LEU A 356 24.75 -2.60 13.09
C LEU A 356 26.13 -3.03 13.62
N ALA A 357 27.08 -2.09 13.67
CA ALA A 357 28.44 -2.33 14.14
C ALA A 357 28.54 -2.53 15.67
N LEU A 358 27.48 -2.19 16.42
CA LEU A 358 27.39 -2.49 17.85
C LEU A 358 27.51 -4.01 18.04
N SER A 359 28.50 -4.41 18.84
CA SER A 359 28.73 -5.84 19.11
C SER A 359 27.51 -6.48 19.79
N SER A 360 26.81 -5.68 20.61
CA SER A 360 25.57 -6.02 21.32
C SER A 360 24.32 -6.10 20.44
N TYR A 361 24.31 -5.56 19.20
CA TYR A 361 23.12 -5.62 18.33
C TYR A 361 22.77 -7.09 18.01
N PRO A 362 21.51 -7.52 18.08
CA PRO A 362 21.16 -8.91 17.85
C PRO A 362 21.44 -9.34 16.41
N ILE A 363 21.84 -10.59 16.22
CA ILE A 363 21.95 -11.27 14.91
C ILE A 363 20.57 -11.65 14.39
N SER A 364 19.72 -12.17 15.28
CA SER A 364 18.34 -12.50 14.97
C SER A 364 17.41 -12.17 16.13
N ILE A 365 16.11 -12.07 15.84
CA ILE A 365 15.06 -11.95 16.84
C ILE A 365 13.96 -12.99 16.56
N ARG A 366 13.27 -13.41 17.61
CA ARG A 366 12.08 -14.26 17.52
C ARG A 366 10.88 -13.53 18.08
N ALA A 367 9.94 -13.19 17.21
CA ALA A 367 8.79 -12.35 17.53
C ALA A 367 7.58 -13.15 18.02
N LEU A 368 7.80 -14.12 18.92
CA LEU A 368 6.74 -15.00 19.43
C LEU A 368 5.66 -14.22 20.19
N ASN A 369 6.07 -13.31 21.08
CA ASN A 369 5.15 -12.56 21.90
C ASN A 369 5.79 -11.23 22.36
N PHE A 370 5.57 -10.18 21.57
CA PHE A 370 5.91 -8.81 21.95
C PHE A 370 4.65 -8.08 22.35
N THR A 371 4.38 -8.01 23.66
CA THR A 371 3.20 -7.33 24.22
C THR A 371 3.59 -6.35 25.29
N LEU A 372 3.00 -5.16 25.28
CA LEU A 372 3.09 -4.18 26.35
C LEU A 372 1.72 -3.51 26.57
N PRO A 373 1.46 -2.88 27.74
CA PRO A 373 0.22 -2.16 27.99
C PRO A 373 -0.11 -1.11 26.92
N GLN A 374 -1.39 -0.75 26.82
CA GLN A 374 -1.94 0.25 25.90
C GLN A 374 -1.15 1.57 25.92
N TRP A 375 -0.81 2.07 24.74
CA TRP A 375 -0.02 3.30 24.56
C TRP A 375 -0.92 4.56 24.64
N ILE A 376 -0.29 5.74 24.71
CA ILE A 376 -0.99 7.04 24.84
C ILE A 376 -1.95 7.36 23.69
N ASP A 377 -1.76 6.75 22.52
CA ASP A 377 -2.67 6.83 21.37
C ASP A 377 -3.91 5.93 21.53
N GLY A 378 -4.03 5.23 22.67
CA GLY A 378 -5.09 4.28 22.94
C GLY A 378 -4.93 2.94 22.22
N ARG A 379 -3.79 2.66 21.59
CA ARG A 379 -3.60 1.42 20.81
C ARG A 379 -2.70 0.42 21.52
N GLU A 380 -2.90 -0.85 21.23
CA GLU A 380 -2.00 -1.92 21.63
C GLU A 380 -1.04 -2.22 20.49
N TRP A 381 0.21 -1.75 20.62
CA TRP A 381 1.27 -2.08 19.67
C TRP A 381 1.88 -3.43 20.04
N SER A 382 1.25 -4.54 19.69
CA SER A 382 1.80 -5.88 19.96
C SER A 382 2.29 -6.56 18.68
N PHE A 383 2.96 -7.70 18.82
CA PHE A 383 3.30 -8.57 17.71
C PHE A 383 3.34 -10.03 18.16
N PHE A 384 2.74 -10.92 17.37
CA PHE A 384 2.71 -12.36 17.60
C PHE A 384 2.95 -13.10 16.29
N ALA A 385 4.13 -13.70 16.14
CA ALA A 385 4.49 -14.45 14.94
C ALA A 385 3.53 -15.63 14.69
N ASP A 386 2.93 -16.20 15.74
CA ASP A 386 1.98 -17.32 15.66
C ASP A 386 0.54 -16.89 15.33
N GLN A 387 0.28 -15.58 15.32
CA GLN A 387 -1.01 -14.99 14.96
C GLN A 387 -0.90 -14.16 13.67
N VAL A 388 0.15 -14.35 12.87
CA VAL A 388 0.17 -13.72 11.55
C VAL A 388 -0.86 -14.42 10.67
N PRO A 389 -1.76 -13.68 9.99
CA PRO A 389 -2.78 -14.27 9.14
C PRO A 389 -2.17 -15.19 8.05
N LEU A 390 -2.79 -16.35 7.83
CA LEU A 390 -2.25 -17.37 6.91
C LEU A 390 -2.27 -16.90 5.44
N ASP A 391 -3.13 -15.93 5.10
CA ASP A 391 -3.24 -15.32 3.78
C ASP A 391 -2.30 -14.12 3.58
N PHE A 392 -1.39 -13.85 4.52
CA PHE A 392 -0.54 -12.64 4.52
C PHE A 392 0.39 -12.50 3.31
N LEU A 393 0.66 -13.55 2.53
CA LEU A 393 1.45 -13.44 1.29
C LEU A 393 0.58 -13.33 0.02
N THR A 394 -0.75 -13.36 0.13
CA THR A 394 -1.65 -13.21 -1.01
C THR A 394 -1.66 -11.78 -1.55
N CYS A 395 -1.97 -11.61 -2.84
CA CYS A 395 -1.91 -10.30 -3.49
C CYS A 395 -2.90 -9.27 -2.93
N ASP A 396 -4.03 -9.72 -2.38
CA ASP A 396 -5.10 -8.84 -1.88
C ASP A 396 -5.01 -8.57 -0.37
N ALA A 397 -4.10 -9.28 0.32
CA ALA A 397 -3.95 -9.19 1.75
C ALA A 397 -3.40 -7.84 2.21
N TRP A 398 -3.97 -7.30 3.28
CA TRP A 398 -3.37 -6.17 3.98
C TRP A 398 -1.95 -6.46 4.45
N MET A 399 -1.23 -5.38 4.68
CA MET A 399 0.08 -5.38 5.34
C MET A 399 -0.09 -5.02 6.82
N MET A 400 0.93 -5.32 7.61
CA MET A 400 0.95 -4.97 9.02
C MET A 400 1.07 -3.47 9.21
N ARG A 401 0.28 -2.93 10.15
CA ARG A 401 0.36 -1.51 10.50
C ARG A 401 1.73 -1.22 11.12
N GLN A 402 2.49 -0.33 10.50
CA GLN A 402 3.79 0.08 11.01
C GLN A 402 3.63 1.16 12.09
N PRO A 403 4.32 1.07 13.24
CA PRO A 403 4.35 2.14 14.21
C PRO A 403 4.91 3.42 13.59
N SER A 404 4.34 4.57 13.92
CA SER A 404 4.85 5.85 13.42
C SER A 404 6.20 6.18 14.06
N GLY A 405 7.02 7.00 13.37
CA GLY A 405 8.27 7.48 13.95
C GLY A 405 8.08 8.23 15.28
N TYR A 406 6.92 8.84 15.49
CA TYR A 406 6.55 9.50 16.75
C TYR A 406 6.42 8.51 17.92
N MET A 407 6.03 7.25 17.67
CA MET A 407 5.95 6.23 18.73
C MET A 407 7.32 5.93 19.33
N TRP A 408 8.38 5.88 18.51
CA TRP A 408 9.75 5.77 19.01
C TRP A 408 10.17 6.96 19.87
N HIS A 409 9.78 8.17 19.47
CA HIS A 409 10.02 9.38 20.26
C HIS A 409 9.37 9.26 21.65
N LEU A 410 8.10 8.84 21.72
CA LEU A 410 7.38 8.61 22.96
C LEU A 410 8.05 7.54 23.82
N ALA A 411 8.42 6.41 23.22
CA ALA A 411 9.11 5.30 23.91
C ALA A 411 10.42 5.75 24.57
N SER A 412 11.12 6.70 23.95
CA SER A 412 12.45 7.16 24.37
C SER A 412 12.43 8.34 25.34
N HIS A 413 11.44 9.24 25.26
CA HIS A 413 11.49 10.54 25.94
C HIS A 413 10.43 10.76 27.01
N THR A 414 9.39 9.94 27.06
CA THR A 414 8.38 10.07 28.14
C THR A 414 8.78 9.19 29.33
N SER A 415 8.24 9.44 30.52
CA SER A 415 8.45 8.58 31.70
C SER A 415 7.15 8.33 32.45
N GLY A 416 6.85 7.07 32.79
CA GLY A 416 5.83 6.73 33.78
C GLY A 416 4.35 6.73 33.34
N TYR A 417 4.04 7.03 32.07
CA TYR A 417 2.65 7.09 31.58
C TYR A 417 1.92 5.73 31.63
N GLU A 418 2.61 4.66 31.26
CA GLU A 418 2.05 3.31 31.17
C GLU A 418 2.34 2.46 32.43
N ARG A 419 2.96 3.06 33.46
CA ARG A 419 3.56 2.35 34.62
C ARG A 419 4.64 1.34 34.23
N VAL A 420 5.29 1.55 33.08
CA VAL A 420 6.38 0.72 32.58
C VAL A 420 7.68 1.54 32.47
N PRO A 421 8.84 1.02 32.92
CA PRO A 421 10.15 1.63 32.72
C PRO A 421 10.46 1.98 31.25
N ASN A 422 11.19 3.08 31.03
CA ASN A 422 11.61 3.53 29.69
C ASN A 422 12.36 2.44 28.91
N VAL A 423 13.22 1.68 29.60
CA VAL A 423 13.99 0.58 29.02
C VAL A 423 13.08 -0.48 28.38
N LEU A 424 12.03 -0.92 29.05
CA LEU A 424 11.12 -1.94 28.49
C LEU A 424 10.32 -1.39 27.30
N ARG A 425 9.97 -0.10 27.31
CA ARG A 425 9.27 0.55 26.19
C ARG A 425 10.16 0.69 24.95
N ARG A 426 11.42 1.06 25.13
CA ARG A 426 12.41 1.11 24.03
C ARG A 426 12.64 -0.28 23.44
N ARG A 427 12.90 -1.29 24.29
CA ARG A 427 13.07 -2.69 23.86
C ARG A 427 11.89 -3.18 23.04
N HIS A 428 10.68 -2.93 23.52
CA HIS A 428 9.46 -3.33 22.84
C HIS A 428 9.25 -2.59 21.52
N MET A 429 9.43 -1.27 21.50
CA MET A 429 9.25 -0.49 20.28
C MET A 429 10.23 -0.92 19.19
N ILE A 430 11.51 -1.13 19.53
CA ILE A 430 12.50 -1.73 18.61
C ILE A 430 12.00 -3.10 18.11
N SER A 431 11.53 -3.96 19.01
CA SER A 431 11.11 -5.33 18.68
C SER A 431 9.93 -5.35 17.71
N VAL A 432 8.89 -4.56 17.98
CA VAL A 432 7.71 -4.44 17.12
C VAL A 432 8.08 -3.82 15.77
N CYS A 433 8.89 -2.76 15.77
CA CYS A 433 9.29 -2.10 14.52
C CYS A 433 10.14 -3.03 13.63
N LEU A 434 11.11 -3.75 14.20
CA LEU A 434 11.91 -4.74 13.46
C LEU A 434 11.07 -5.91 12.93
N ALA A 435 10.15 -6.44 13.75
CA ALA A 435 9.31 -7.57 13.33
C ALA A 435 8.31 -7.17 12.23
N VAL A 436 7.60 -6.05 12.40
CA VAL A 436 6.66 -5.54 11.40
C VAL A 436 7.37 -5.21 10.10
N GLU A 437 8.53 -4.54 10.16
CA GLU A 437 9.33 -4.22 8.97
C GLU A 437 9.79 -5.48 8.24
N ALA A 438 10.27 -6.50 8.96
CA ALA A 438 10.69 -7.76 8.38
C ALA A 438 9.56 -8.48 7.64
N TYR A 439 8.38 -8.60 8.26
CA TYR A 439 7.22 -9.24 7.66
C TYR A 439 6.67 -8.44 6.46
N ASN A 440 6.51 -7.12 6.61
CA ASN A 440 6.05 -6.27 5.52
C ASN A 440 7.00 -6.31 4.33
N SER A 441 8.31 -6.19 4.56
CA SER A 441 9.32 -6.26 3.50
C SER A 441 9.38 -7.64 2.83
N ALA A 442 9.28 -8.72 3.61
CA ALA A 442 9.23 -10.08 3.06
C ALA A 442 7.98 -10.27 2.20
N SER A 443 6.83 -9.75 2.64
CA SER A 443 5.57 -9.78 1.90
C SER A 443 5.63 -8.97 0.61
N GLU A 444 6.15 -7.74 0.65
CA GLU A 444 6.40 -6.91 -0.53
C GLU A 444 7.33 -7.61 -1.52
N SER A 445 8.45 -8.16 -1.04
CA SER A 445 9.38 -8.93 -1.86
C SER A 445 8.64 -10.08 -2.53
N TYR A 446 7.99 -10.96 -1.77
CA TYR A 446 7.28 -12.13 -2.30
C TYR A 446 6.20 -11.73 -3.33
N ARG A 447 5.37 -10.73 -3.02
CA ARG A 447 4.27 -10.28 -3.88
C ARG A 447 4.76 -9.58 -5.14
N SER A 448 5.88 -8.85 -5.11
CA SER A 448 6.46 -8.21 -6.31
C SER A 448 6.75 -9.19 -7.45
N ARG A 449 6.98 -10.47 -7.11
CA ARG A 449 7.20 -11.56 -8.06
C ARG A 449 5.93 -12.38 -8.32
N SER A 450 5.16 -12.66 -7.28
CA SER A 450 4.00 -13.56 -7.36
C SER A 450 2.70 -12.88 -7.82
N CYS A 451 2.65 -11.54 -7.83
CA CYS A 451 1.46 -10.74 -8.12
C CYS A 451 1.68 -9.82 -9.33
N PRO A 452 1.62 -10.36 -10.57
CA PRO A 452 1.96 -9.60 -11.79
C PRO A 452 0.99 -8.45 -12.10
N THR A 453 -0.22 -8.49 -11.55
CA THR A 453 -1.25 -7.46 -11.73
C THR A 453 -1.21 -6.36 -10.66
N GLY A 454 -0.21 -6.37 -9.77
CA GLY A 454 -0.14 -5.51 -8.59
C GLY A 454 -0.65 -6.21 -7.33
N TYR A 455 -0.46 -5.58 -6.18
CA TYR A 455 -0.86 -6.13 -4.88
C TYR A 455 -1.24 -5.03 -3.89
N ASN A 456 -1.79 -5.42 -2.74
CA ASN A 456 -2.28 -4.51 -1.73
C ASN A 456 -1.17 -4.03 -0.81
N HIS A 457 -0.89 -2.73 -0.83
CA HIS A 457 0.10 -2.08 0.03
C HIS A 457 -0.50 -1.53 1.32
N ASN A 458 -1.81 -1.68 1.54
CA ASN A 458 -2.50 -1.04 2.66
C ASN A 458 -2.13 -1.68 4.01
N ARG A 459 -1.46 -0.92 4.88
CA ARG A 459 -0.92 -1.31 6.19
C ARG A 459 -1.98 -1.21 7.28
N ARG A 460 -2.97 -2.11 7.24
CA ARG A 460 -4.14 -2.07 8.13
C ARG A 460 -4.15 -3.07 9.27
N ILE A 461 -3.43 -4.18 9.18
CA ILE A 461 -3.53 -5.28 10.16
C ILE A 461 -3.12 -4.75 11.54
N PRO A 462 -4.06 -4.69 12.51
CA PRO A 462 -3.74 -4.37 13.89
C PRO A 462 -3.21 -5.64 14.56
N MET A 463 -1.98 -5.59 15.08
CA MET A 463 -1.43 -6.68 15.88
C MET A 463 -1.74 -6.39 17.35
N GLU A 464 -2.97 -6.67 17.77
CA GLU A 464 -3.51 -6.34 19.11
C GLU A 464 -3.60 -7.59 20.02
N PHE A 465 -3.54 -7.39 21.33
CA PHE A 465 -3.55 -8.49 22.29
C PHE A 465 -4.99 -8.90 22.62
N ARG A 466 -5.35 -10.16 22.33
CA ARG A 466 -6.67 -10.82 22.57
C ARG A 466 -7.73 -10.63 21.49
N GLU A 467 -7.47 -9.86 20.45
CA GLU A 467 -8.32 -9.89 19.26
C GLU A 467 -7.92 -11.05 18.33
N LYS A 468 -8.90 -11.70 17.69
CA LYS A 468 -8.62 -12.78 16.75
C LYS A 468 -8.07 -12.19 15.45
N THR A 469 -7.15 -12.93 14.83
CA THR A 469 -6.64 -12.64 13.48
C THR A 469 -7.77 -12.59 12.47
N TRP A 470 -7.96 -11.43 11.86
CA TRP A 470 -8.88 -11.24 10.75
C TRP A 470 -8.27 -11.81 9.46
N SER A 471 -9.07 -12.39 8.57
CA SER A 471 -8.61 -12.67 7.21
C SER A 471 -8.21 -11.36 6.55
N THR A 472 -7.04 -11.32 5.92
CA THR A 472 -6.44 -10.05 5.45
C THR A 472 -6.82 -9.73 4.01
N ALA A 473 -7.29 -10.71 3.24
CA ALA A 473 -7.81 -10.50 1.90
C ALA A 473 -9.13 -9.71 1.95
N VAL A 474 -9.09 -8.47 1.44
CA VAL A 474 -10.24 -7.56 1.32
C VAL A 474 -11.44 -8.21 0.62
N ALA A 475 -11.22 -9.17 -0.29
CA ALA A 475 -12.29 -9.84 -1.01
C ALA A 475 -12.96 -11.00 -0.25
N LEU A 476 -12.43 -11.40 0.91
CA LEU A 476 -12.86 -12.58 1.67
C LEU A 476 -13.30 -12.29 3.12
N ALA A 477 -12.99 -11.10 3.66
CA ALA A 477 -13.23 -10.78 5.06
C ALA A 477 -14.69 -10.39 5.36
N HIS A 478 -15.59 -11.38 5.37
CA HIS A 478 -16.99 -11.21 5.77
C HIS A 478 -17.06 -10.65 7.21
N GLY A 479 -17.62 -9.45 7.38
CA GLY A 479 -17.78 -8.81 8.70
C GLY A 479 -16.57 -8.02 9.21
N SER A 480 -15.57 -7.74 8.36
CA SER A 480 -14.56 -6.73 8.71
C SER A 480 -15.22 -5.34 8.70
N PRO A 481 -15.24 -4.60 9.82
CA PRO A 481 -15.81 -3.26 9.85
C PRO A 481 -15.06 -2.36 8.86
N MET A 482 -15.79 -1.75 7.92
CA MET A 482 -15.30 -0.55 7.26
C MET A 482 -15.16 0.50 8.36
N GLU A 483 -13.94 0.71 8.87
CA GLU A 483 -13.68 1.87 9.70
C GLU A 483 -13.93 3.12 8.82
N VAL A 484 -15.02 3.81 9.13
CA VAL A 484 -15.38 5.13 8.61
C VAL A 484 -14.46 6.20 9.21
N ASP A 485 -13.64 5.85 10.19
CA ASP A 485 -12.79 6.81 10.87
C ASP A 485 -11.53 7.12 10.05
N PRO A 486 -11.35 8.37 9.58
CA PRO A 486 -10.04 8.80 9.16
C PRO A 486 -9.10 8.68 10.37
N PRO A 487 -7.85 8.23 10.20
CA PRO A 487 -6.88 8.18 11.28
C PRO A 487 -6.87 9.51 12.03
N VAL A 488 -7.02 9.45 13.36
CA VAL A 488 -6.70 10.57 14.25
C VAL A 488 -5.19 10.78 14.14
N TYR A 489 -4.79 11.63 13.21
CA TYR A 489 -3.45 12.20 13.21
C TYR A 489 -3.40 13.19 14.37
N PHE A 490 -2.68 12.81 15.43
CA PHE A 490 -2.05 13.82 16.25
C PHE A 490 -1.10 14.57 15.33
N GLY A 491 -1.53 15.75 14.87
CA GLY A 491 -0.70 16.61 14.04
C GLY A 491 0.66 16.79 14.68
N ASP A 492 1.71 16.80 13.86
CA ASP A 492 3.08 17.04 14.28
C ASP A 492 3.15 18.21 15.25
N TYR A 493 3.43 17.90 16.53
CA TYR A 493 3.65 18.91 17.54
C TYR A 493 5.03 19.54 17.28
N LYS A 494 5.01 20.61 16.48
CA LYS A 494 6.10 21.59 16.29
C LYS A 494 7.49 20.99 16.00
N THR A 495 7.73 20.66 14.75
CA THR A 495 9.08 20.82 14.18
C THR A 495 9.35 22.32 14.06
N LYS A 496 10.37 22.81 14.76
CA LYS A 496 10.88 24.18 14.59
C LYS A 496 11.12 24.45 13.10
N GLN A 497 10.61 25.59 12.63
CA GLN A 497 10.96 26.16 11.33
C GLN A 497 12.48 26.17 11.17
N ASN A 498 12.99 25.38 10.24
CA ASN A 498 14.18 25.79 9.51
C ASN A 498 13.67 26.66 8.36
N SER A 499 13.84 27.96 8.55
CA SER A 499 13.70 28.97 7.53
C SER A 499 14.72 28.73 6.43
N ASP A 500 14.26 28.20 5.31
CA ASP A 500 14.80 28.43 3.96
C ASP A 500 13.76 28.02 2.89
N VAL A 501 12.52 28.45 3.09
CA VAL A 501 11.49 28.45 2.04
C VAL A 501 11.18 29.91 1.73
N LEU A 502 11.42 30.27 0.47
CA LEU A 502 11.19 31.60 -0.09
C LEU A 502 9.77 32.08 0.24
N ASN A 503 9.68 33.29 0.79
CA ASN A 503 8.42 33.94 1.14
C ASN A 503 7.49 34.04 -0.08
N GLU A 504 6.26 33.55 0.06
CA GLU A 504 5.12 33.77 -0.85
C GLU A 504 4.68 35.25 -0.99
N SER A 505 5.41 36.20 -0.39
CA SER A 505 5.14 37.63 -0.49
C SER A 505 5.93 38.37 -1.56
N ASP A 506 6.77 37.69 -2.35
CA ASP A 506 7.57 38.32 -3.43
C ASP A 506 7.06 38.04 -4.85
N LEU A 507 5.86 37.47 -5.02
CA LEU A 507 5.17 37.47 -6.30
C LEU A 507 4.61 38.86 -6.58
N LYS A 508 5.45 39.69 -7.22
CA LYS A 508 4.99 40.91 -7.91
C LYS A 508 3.79 40.56 -8.80
N PRO A 509 2.70 41.35 -8.78
CA PRO A 509 1.60 41.19 -9.72
C PRO A 509 2.05 41.72 -11.08
N GLU A 510 2.80 40.92 -11.83
CA GLU A 510 3.15 41.21 -13.21
C GLU A 510 2.28 40.37 -14.15
N GLN A 511 1.43 41.10 -14.87
CA GLN A 511 0.70 40.75 -16.09
C GLN A 511 -0.45 39.73 -16.03
N LYS A 512 -1.63 40.35 -16.03
CA LYS A 512 -2.96 39.88 -16.35
C LYS A 512 -3.05 39.28 -17.76
N ASP A 513 -2.82 37.97 -17.91
CA ASP A 513 -3.36 37.20 -19.03
C ASP A 513 -4.81 36.84 -18.71
N SER A 514 -5.74 37.70 -19.12
CA SER A 514 -7.21 37.50 -19.12
C SER A 514 -7.65 36.33 -20.02
N SER A 515 -6.69 35.65 -20.67
CA SER A 515 -6.86 34.70 -21.78
C SER A 515 -6.88 33.21 -21.38
N GLU A 516 -6.88 32.87 -20.09
CA GLU A 516 -6.97 31.47 -19.65
C GLU A 516 -8.42 30.95 -19.64
N LEU A 517 -8.59 29.64 -19.90
CA LEU A 517 -9.88 28.95 -19.94
C LEU A 517 -10.42 28.68 -18.52
N HIS A 518 -11.73 28.78 -18.33
CA HIS A 518 -12.43 28.29 -17.13
C HIS A 518 -13.28 27.06 -17.45
N PHE A 519 -12.87 25.90 -16.98
CA PHE A 519 -13.60 24.65 -17.10
C PHE A 519 -14.64 24.53 -15.99
N VAL A 520 -15.87 24.20 -16.35
CA VAL A 520 -16.96 24.04 -15.40
C VAL A 520 -17.80 22.82 -15.72
N PHE A 521 -18.23 22.09 -14.69
CA PHE A 521 -19.14 20.97 -14.84
C PHE A 521 -20.11 20.91 -13.65
N THR A 522 -21.29 20.35 -13.87
CA THR A 522 -22.36 20.28 -12.87
C THR A 522 -22.62 18.84 -12.44
N THR A 523 -22.83 18.62 -11.15
CA THR A 523 -23.10 17.31 -10.57
C THR A 523 -24.22 17.38 -9.54
N SER A 524 -24.91 16.26 -9.35
CA SER A 524 -25.71 16.01 -8.14
C SER A 524 -24.84 15.37 -7.05
N CYS A 525 -25.42 15.14 -5.88
CA CYS A 525 -24.76 14.47 -4.77
C CYS A 525 -24.91 12.95 -4.79
N GLU A 526 -25.33 12.40 -5.94
CA GLU A 526 -25.47 10.97 -6.14
C GLU A 526 -24.08 10.27 -6.22
N PRO A 527 -23.94 9.04 -5.69
CA PRO A 527 -22.65 8.35 -5.63
C PRO A 527 -21.96 8.15 -6.99
N ASN A 528 -22.73 7.98 -8.07
CA ASN A 528 -22.19 7.85 -9.43
C ASN A 528 -21.53 9.15 -9.94
N GLN A 529 -22.13 10.30 -9.65
CA GLN A 529 -21.62 11.61 -10.02
C GLN A 529 -20.34 11.96 -9.25
N ASN A 530 -20.20 11.47 -8.02
CA ASN A 530 -18.99 11.68 -7.22
C ASN A 530 -17.76 11.02 -7.82
N TRP A 531 -17.82 9.73 -8.18
CA TRP A 531 -16.65 9.06 -8.76
C TRP A 531 -16.32 9.61 -10.16
N GLN A 532 -17.33 10.00 -10.95
CA GLN A 532 -17.15 10.63 -12.26
C GLN A 532 -16.37 11.94 -12.13
N SER A 533 -16.81 12.78 -11.19
CA SER A 533 -16.15 14.05 -10.88
C SER A 533 -14.69 13.86 -10.46
N GLU A 534 -14.42 12.91 -9.57
CA GLU A 534 -13.05 12.63 -9.12
C GLU A 534 -12.17 12.15 -10.28
N ALA A 535 -12.69 11.27 -11.14
CA ALA A 535 -11.95 10.79 -12.30
C ALA A 535 -11.64 11.91 -13.30
N LEU A 536 -12.62 12.77 -13.59
CA LEU A 536 -12.45 13.97 -14.42
C LEU A 536 -11.33 14.87 -13.86
N VAL A 537 -11.40 15.20 -12.57
CA VAL A 537 -10.49 16.14 -11.91
C VAL A 537 -9.07 15.60 -11.83
N GLN A 538 -8.89 14.31 -11.49
CA GLN A 538 -7.54 13.71 -11.51
C GLN A 538 -6.98 13.66 -12.93
N SER A 539 -7.79 13.32 -13.94
CA SER A 539 -7.34 13.32 -15.34
C SER A 539 -6.97 14.73 -15.85
N PHE A 540 -7.72 15.76 -15.45
CA PHE A 540 -7.43 17.18 -15.74
C PHE A 540 -6.03 17.56 -15.23
N ALA A 541 -5.74 17.24 -13.97
CA ALA A 541 -4.43 17.51 -13.37
C ALA A 541 -3.31 16.71 -14.03
N ARG A 542 -3.56 15.43 -14.33
CA ARG A 542 -2.57 14.51 -14.93
C ARG A 542 -2.09 14.96 -16.31
N VAL A 543 -2.98 15.48 -17.16
CA VAL A 543 -2.57 16.00 -18.48
C VAL A 543 -1.97 17.40 -18.41
N GLY A 544 -1.84 17.97 -17.20
CA GLY A 544 -1.39 19.35 -16.99
C GLY A 544 -2.31 20.38 -17.65
N GLN A 545 -3.64 20.16 -17.62
CA GLN A 545 -4.58 21.08 -18.22
C GLN A 545 -4.44 22.47 -17.59
N ARG A 546 -4.23 23.49 -18.43
CA ARG A 546 -4.16 24.89 -17.99
C ARG A 546 -5.55 25.48 -17.81
N GLY A 547 -5.65 26.50 -16.97
CA GLY A 547 -6.90 27.18 -16.64
C GLY A 547 -7.51 26.74 -15.32
N VAL A 548 -8.67 27.30 -15.00
CA VAL A 548 -9.39 27.04 -13.75
C VAL A 548 -10.38 25.89 -13.94
N LEU A 549 -10.58 25.06 -12.92
CA LEU A 549 -11.63 24.03 -12.89
C LEU A 549 -12.60 24.27 -11.73
N THR A 550 -13.89 24.34 -12.04
CA THR A 550 -14.98 24.44 -11.05
C THR A 550 -15.97 23.28 -11.18
N ARG A 551 -16.29 22.65 -10.06
CA ARG A 551 -17.42 21.72 -9.93
C ARG A 551 -18.58 22.44 -9.26
N ILE A 552 -19.71 22.50 -9.95
CA ILE A 552 -20.99 22.93 -9.38
C ILE A 552 -21.69 21.70 -8.83
N VAL A 553 -22.08 21.73 -7.56
CA VAL A 553 -22.68 20.61 -6.83
C VAL A 553 -24.07 21.01 -6.35
N SER A 554 -25.09 20.32 -6.84
CA SER A 554 -26.49 20.64 -6.57
C SER A 554 -27.15 19.61 -5.65
N GLY A 555 -27.84 20.09 -4.62
CA GLY A 555 -28.76 19.28 -3.83
C GLY A 555 -28.12 18.36 -2.77
N CYS A 556 -26.97 18.74 -2.23
CA CYS A 556 -26.35 18.01 -1.12
C CYS A 556 -27.03 18.36 0.21
N SER A 557 -26.94 17.46 1.19
CA SER A 557 -27.13 17.83 2.60
C SER A 557 -25.90 18.57 3.11
N ILE A 558 -26.06 19.40 4.14
CA ILE A 558 -24.96 20.15 4.77
C ILE A 558 -23.81 19.22 5.20
N ASP A 559 -24.12 18.03 5.70
CA ASP A 559 -23.09 17.07 6.13
C ASP A 559 -22.36 16.45 4.92
N ALA A 560 -23.09 16.16 3.84
CA ALA A 560 -22.50 15.69 2.60
C ALA A 560 -21.60 16.76 1.95
N GLU A 561 -22.00 18.03 2.00
CA GLU A 561 -21.18 19.17 1.52
C GLU A 561 -19.88 19.28 2.30
N LYS A 562 -19.94 19.23 3.64
CA LYS A 562 -18.74 19.31 4.49
C LYS A 562 -17.77 18.17 4.20
N GLU A 563 -18.27 16.95 4.06
CA GLU A 563 -17.41 15.81 3.74
C GLU A 563 -16.83 15.91 2.34
N LEU A 564 -17.62 16.35 1.35
CA LEU A 564 -17.15 16.61 0.00
C LEU A 564 -16.03 17.67 -0.01
N LEU A 565 -16.21 18.79 0.69
CA LEU A 565 -15.21 19.85 0.78
C LEU A 565 -13.92 19.36 1.46
N ARG A 566 -14.04 18.65 2.58
CA ARG A 566 -12.88 18.08 3.30
C ARG A 566 -12.09 17.11 2.41
N ARG A 567 -12.80 16.23 1.71
CA ARG A 567 -12.22 15.27 0.77
C ARG A 567 -11.56 15.97 -0.42
N THR A 568 -12.26 16.92 -1.05
CA THR A 568 -11.76 17.64 -2.24
C THR A 568 -10.51 18.46 -1.91
N TYR A 569 -10.46 19.12 -0.75
CA TYR A 569 -9.28 19.87 -0.33
C TYR A 569 -8.02 19.00 -0.28
N GLN A 570 -8.16 17.73 0.08
CA GLN A 570 -7.06 16.76 0.12
C GLN A 570 -6.78 16.13 -1.25
N SER A 571 -7.82 15.70 -1.98
CA SER A 571 -7.65 14.95 -3.24
C SER A 571 -7.33 15.83 -4.45
N ALA A 572 -7.87 17.05 -4.47
CA ALA A 572 -7.84 17.96 -5.60
C ALA A 572 -7.85 19.44 -5.14
N PRO A 573 -6.76 19.94 -4.53
CA PRO A 573 -6.69 21.32 -4.05
C PRO A 573 -6.81 22.39 -5.15
N HIS A 574 -6.68 22.00 -6.43
CA HIS A 574 -6.86 22.86 -7.60
C HIS A 574 -8.32 23.00 -8.05
N LEU A 575 -9.24 22.19 -7.53
CA LEU A 575 -10.66 22.22 -7.87
C LEU A 575 -11.40 23.25 -7.03
N ARG A 576 -12.16 24.14 -7.69
CA ARG A 576 -13.13 25.01 -7.00
C ARG A 576 -14.47 24.28 -6.87
N ILE A 577 -15.12 24.43 -5.72
CA ILE A 577 -16.47 23.89 -5.47
C ILE A 577 -17.45 25.05 -5.35
N HIS A 578 -18.52 25.00 -6.13
CA HIS A 578 -19.67 25.88 -6.00
C HIS A 578 -20.89 25.05 -5.61
N VAL A 579 -21.56 25.41 -4.52
CA VAL A 579 -22.69 24.64 -3.99
C VAL A 579 -23.98 25.36 -4.32
N THR A 580 -24.96 24.63 -4.84
CA THR A 580 -26.28 25.16 -5.16
C THR A 580 -27.37 24.31 -4.51
N ARG A 581 -28.58 24.88 -4.43
CA ARG A 581 -29.77 24.07 -4.14
C ARG A 581 -29.99 23.02 -5.21
N ASP A 582 -30.84 22.04 -4.89
CA ASP A 582 -31.32 21.08 -5.88
C ASP A 582 -32.33 21.76 -6.82
N PHE A 583 -32.10 21.62 -8.13
CA PHE A 583 -33.00 22.12 -9.17
C PHE A 583 -33.76 21.00 -9.88
N ARG A 584 -33.56 19.71 -9.52
CA ARG A 584 -34.23 18.57 -10.17
C ARG A 584 -35.75 18.67 -10.17
N SER A 585 -36.29 19.34 -9.16
CA SER A 585 -37.73 19.38 -8.86
C SER A 585 -38.46 20.61 -9.38
N LEU A 586 -37.84 21.44 -10.22
CA LEU A 586 -38.42 22.73 -10.62
C LEU A 586 -39.41 22.62 -11.80
N PRO A 587 -40.71 22.71 -11.49
CA PRO A 587 -41.64 23.49 -12.29
C PRO A 587 -42.38 24.50 -11.41
N ALA A 588 -41.77 25.67 -11.28
CA ALA A 588 -42.44 26.93 -10.99
C ALA A 588 -41.98 27.91 -12.06
N TYR A 589 -42.93 28.54 -12.74
CA TYR A 589 -42.68 29.53 -13.78
C TYR A 589 -43.26 30.87 -13.33
N MET A 590 -42.55 31.96 -13.61
CA MET A 590 -43.10 33.32 -13.48
C MET A 590 -43.63 33.73 -14.85
N GLU A 591 -44.95 33.82 -14.97
CA GLU A 591 -45.60 34.60 -16.02
C GLU A 591 -45.21 36.08 -15.81
N ALA A 592 -44.89 36.84 -16.87
CA ALA A 592 -44.38 38.22 -16.75
C ALA A 592 -45.31 39.20 -15.97
N SER A 593 -46.52 38.75 -15.62
CA SER A 593 -47.53 39.49 -14.88
C SER A 593 -47.69 39.07 -13.40
N ASP A 594 -47.04 37.99 -12.95
CA ASP A 594 -47.25 37.42 -11.62
C ASP A 594 -46.16 37.84 -10.60
N LYS A 595 -46.57 38.08 -9.34
CA LYS A 595 -45.68 38.46 -8.22
C LYS A 595 -45.27 37.27 -7.33
N THR A 596 -45.71 36.05 -7.64
CA THR A 596 -45.45 34.83 -6.85
C THR A 596 -45.34 33.61 -7.75
N GLU A 597 -44.36 32.73 -7.50
CA GLU A 597 -44.24 31.41 -8.14
C GLU A 597 -45.56 30.63 -8.00
N LYS A 598 -46.15 30.22 -9.13
CA LYS A 598 -47.26 29.25 -9.14
C LYS A 598 -46.70 27.87 -9.46
N SER A 599 -47.01 26.91 -8.60
CA SER A 599 -46.59 25.50 -8.75
C SER A 599 -47.58 24.76 -9.66
N SER A 600 -47.07 24.09 -10.69
CA SER A 600 -47.81 23.03 -11.39
C SER A 600 -46.95 21.77 -11.49
N ILE A 601 -47.29 20.79 -10.64
CA ILE A 601 -46.88 19.37 -10.63
C ILE A 601 -45.37 19.12 -10.45
N PRO A 602 -44.92 18.51 -9.32
CA PRO A 602 -43.53 18.09 -9.13
C PRO A 602 -42.94 17.35 -10.35
N ASP A 603 -41.75 17.75 -10.81
CA ASP A 603 -40.92 17.00 -11.78
C ASP A 603 -39.74 16.37 -11.04
N ASP A 604 -39.06 15.40 -11.65
CA ASP A 604 -37.79 14.84 -11.17
C ASP A 604 -36.84 14.69 -12.36
N TYR A 605 -36.26 15.82 -12.76
CA TYR A 605 -35.40 15.94 -13.93
C TYR A 605 -34.04 16.51 -13.53
N VAL A 606 -33.13 15.61 -13.13
CA VAL A 606 -31.75 15.92 -12.71
C VAL A 606 -30.99 16.85 -13.68
N PRO A 607 -31.15 16.77 -15.02
CA PRO A 607 -30.47 17.68 -15.94
C PRO A 607 -30.80 19.16 -15.76
N TYR A 608 -31.87 19.55 -15.04
CA TYR A 608 -32.07 20.95 -14.64
C TYR A 608 -30.90 21.52 -13.85
N ASN A 609 -30.17 20.70 -13.09
CA ASN A 609 -29.02 21.17 -12.31
C ASN A 609 -27.94 21.85 -13.17
N LYS A 610 -27.85 21.52 -14.47
CA LYS A 610 -26.87 22.12 -15.38
C LYS A 610 -27.15 23.61 -15.69
N PRO A 611 -28.25 23.99 -16.37
CA PRO A 611 -28.53 25.40 -16.66
C PRO A 611 -28.68 26.25 -15.39
N PHE A 612 -29.45 25.76 -14.40
CA PHE A 612 -29.73 26.54 -13.19
C PHE A 612 -28.50 26.66 -12.28
N GLY A 613 -27.68 25.62 -12.20
CA GLY A 613 -26.41 25.66 -11.47
C GLY A 613 -25.40 26.58 -12.12
N LEU A 614 -25.29 26.57 -13.45
CA LEU A 614 -24.42 27.49 -14.20
C LEU A 614 -24.85 28.95 -14.01
N ARG A 615 -26.15 29.24 -13.99
CA ARG A 615 -26.67 30.57 -13.70
C ARG A 615 -26.27 31.05 -12.32
N ASP A 616 -26.59 30.27 -11.30
CA ASP A 616 -26.30 30.58 -9.91
C ASP A 616 -24.78 30.79 -9.69
N TRP A 617 -23.96 29.96 -10.31
CA TRP A 617 -22.51 30.09 -10.30
C TRP A 617 -22.02 31.38 -10.97
N LEU A 618 -22.49 31.73 -12.17
CA LEU A 618 -22.08 32.98 -12.84
C LEU A 618 -22.46 34.23 -12.03
N GLU A 619 -23.59 34.19 -11.32
CA GLU A 619 -24.09 35.30 -10.52
C GLU A 619 -23.39 35.44 -9.15
N SER A 620 -23.07 34.32 -8.51
CA SER A 620 -22.69 34.30 -7.08
C SER A 620 -21.35 33.65 -6.77
N ALA A 621 -20.60 33.18 -7.77
CA ALA A 621 -19.30 32.55 -7.58
C ALA A 621 -18.37 33.40 -6.71
N ASN A 622 -17.67 32.73 -5.80
CA ASN A 622 -16.63 33.32 -4.99
C ASN A 622 -15.37 32.42 -5.01
N PRO A 623 -14.26 32.85 -5.64
CA PRO A 623 -14.09 34.13 -6.32
C PRO A 623 -14.95 34.24 -7.59
N PRO A 624 -15.32 35.46 -8.02
CA PRO A 624 -16.06 35.68 -9.26
C PRO A 624 -15.34 35.10 -10.47
N VAL A 625 -16.10 34.67 -11.48
CA VAL A 625 -15.58 34.18 -12.76
C VAL A 625 -14.94 35.34 -13.52
N ARG A 626 -13.63 35.27 -13.78
CA ARG A 626 -12.87 36.36 -14.41
C ARG A 626 -12.42 36.03 -15.83
N GLU A 627 -12.27 34.75 -16.11
CA GLU A 627 -11.82 34.22 -17.38
C GLU A 627 -12.82 34.55 -18.49
N ASP A 628 -12.31 34.97 -19.65
CA ASP A 628 -13.17 35.40 -20.77
C ASP A 628 -13.75 34.22 -21.55
N LEU A 629 -13.13 33.04 -21.44
CA LEU A 629 -13.55 31.81 -22.10
C LEU A 629 -13.94 30.75 -21.08
N VAL A 630 -15.15 30.21 -21.21
CA VAL A 630 -15.68 29.14 -20.35
C VAL A 630 -15.84 27.87 -21.17
N VAL A 631 -15.41 26.74 -20.62
CA VAL A 631 -15.58 25.40 -21.19
C VAL A 631 -16.52 24.60 -20.30
N VAL A 632 -17.75 24.40 -20.75
CA VAL A 632 -18.75 23.60 -20.03
C VAL A 632 -18.59 22.12 -20.40
N LEU A 633 -18.38 21.27 -19.39
CA LEU A 633 -18.20 19.82 -19.50
C LEU A 633 -19.34 19.07 -18.82
N ASP A 634 -19.45 17.78 -19.12
CA ASP A 634 -20.18 16.83 -18.27
C ASP A 634 -19.20 16.14 -17.29
N PRO A 635 -19.68 15.58 -16.18
CA PRO A 635 -18.80 14.92 -15.19
C PRO A 635 -18.20 13.61 -15.67
N ASP A 636 -18.75 12.99 -16.73
CA ASP A 636 -18.32 11.71 -17.27
C ASP A 636 -17.29 11.83 -18.41
N PHE A 637 -16.56 12.94 -18.44
CA PHE A 637 -15.39 13.12 -19.30
C PHE A 637 -14.10 12.68 -18.60
N LEU A 638 -13.10 12.28 -19.39
CA LEU A 638 -11.71 12.09 -18.93
C LEU A 638 -10.77 12.79 -19.88
N PHE A 639 -9.79 13.50 -19.35
CA PHE A 639 -8.72 14.10 -20.14
C PHE A 639 -7.65 13.06 -20.47
N ILE A 640 -7.31 12.97 -21.76
CA ILE A 640 -6.17 12.19 -22.26
C ILE A 640 -5.12 13.08 -22.93
N ARG A 641 -5.48 14.34 -23.23
CA ARG A 641 -4.55 15.42 -23.60
C ARG A 641 -5.17 16.75 -23.17
N GLN A 642 -4.36 17.79 -23.11
CA GLN A 642 -4.84 19.16 -22.91
C GLN A 642 -5.91 19.55 -23.94
N PHE A 643 -7.06 20.03 -23.47
CA PHE A 643 -8.08 20.73 -24.23
C PHE A 643 -7.66 22.19 -24.46
N ALA A 644 -7.79 22.67 -25.70
CA ALA A 644 -7.56 24.06 -26.05
C ALA A 644 -8.39 24.44 -27.29
N VAL A 645 -8.69 25.73 -27.36
CA VAL A 645 -9.36 26.45 -28.46
C VAL A 645 -8.59 27.76 -28.71
N ASN A 646 -8.92 28.51 -29.75
CA ASN A 646 -8.19 29.72 -30.17
C ASN A 646 -6.70 29.45 -30.45
N THR A 647 -6.39 28.24 -30.90
CA THR A 647 -5.02 27.80 -31.18
C THR A 647 -4.56 28.11 -32.59
N GLY A 648 -5.50 28.42 -33.50
CA GLY A 648 -5.19 28.51 -34.93
C GLY A 648 -4.87 27.14 -35.54
N GLY A 649 -5.30 26.06 -34.88
CA GLY A 649 -5.07 24.68 -35.30
C GLY A 649 -5.70 24.39 -36.66
N ARG A 650 -5.08 23.48 -37.41
CA ARG A 650 -5.53 23.10 -38.75
C ARG A 650 -6.95 22.53 -38.69
N VAL A 651 -7.89 23.09 -39.46
CA VAL A 651 -9.21 22.47 -39.66
C VAL A 651 -9.20 21.62 -40.92
N THR A 652 -9.67 20.39 -40.83
CA THR A 652 -9.66 19.43 -41.94
C THR A 652 -10.90 18.54 -41.93
N SER A 653 -11.23 17.95 -43.08
CA SER A 653 -12.17 16.83 -43.13
C SER A 653 -11.53 15.56 -42.59
N ALA A 654 -12.35 14.57 -42.20
CA ALA A 654 -11.88 13.27 -41.75
C ALA A 654 -10.98 12.53 -42.77
N LYS A 655 -11.13 12.81 -44.07
CA LYS A 655 -10.29 12.24 -45.14
C LYS A 655 -8.93 12.93 -45.27
N GLY A 656 -8.80 14.17 -44.79
CA GLY A 656 -7.57 14.96 -44.84
C GLY A 656 -6.70 14.85 -43.58
N VAL A 657 -7.02 13.90 -42.71
CA VAL A 657 -6.14 13.52 -41.58
C VAL A 657 -5.18 12.46 -42.10
N ASP A 658 -3.90 12.80 -42.20
CA ASP A 658 -2.83 11.90 -42.63
C ASP A 658 -1.72 11.89 -41.56
N SER A 659 -1.43 10.72 -40.99
CA SER A 659 -0.38 10.55 -39.99
C SER A 659 1.02 10.44 -40.61
N GLY A 660 1.13 10.41 -41.95
CA GLY A 660 2.39 10.22 -42.66
C GLY A 660 3.27 11.47 -42.82
N ASP A 661 2.68 12.67 -42.77
CA ASP A 661 3.38 13.92 -43.06
C ASP A 661 3.85 14.66 -41.79
N TYR A 662 4.75 14.02 -41.05
CA TYR A 662 5.37 14.58 -39.84
C TYR A 662 6.13 15.89 -40.08
N VAL A 663 6.48 16.22 -41.32
CA VAL A 663 7.22 17.45 -41.62
C VAL A 663 6.28 18.66 -41.55
N HIS A 664 5.03 18.49 -42.01
CA HIS A 664 4.04 19.56 -42.03
C HIS A 664 3.13 19.57 -40.79
N ASP A 665 2.79 18.39 -40.25
CA ASP A 665 1.81 18.23 -39.18
C ASP A 665 2.44 18.05 -37.77
N ALA A 666 3.75 18.25 -37.60
CA ALA A 666 4.40 18.27 -36.30
C ALA A 666 5.06 19.61 -35.95
N GLU A 667 5.19 19.89 -34.66
CA GLU A 667 5.91 21.01 -34.05
C GLU A 667 6.88 20.51 -32.97
N VAL A 668 7.85 21.32 -32.58
CA VAL A 668 8.80 20.98 -31.51
C VAL A 668 8.52 21.89 -30.32
N ILE A 669 8.03 21.31 -29.23
CA ILE A 669 7.76 22.01 -27.97
C ILE A 669 8.74 21.44 -26.94
N GLU A 670 9.56 22.32 -26.34
CA GLU A 670 10.54 21.95 -25.32
C GLU A 670 11.50 20.81 -25.75
N GLY A 671 11.90 20.82 -27.03
CA GLY A 671 12.78 19.79 -27.61
C GLY A 671 12.10 18.46 -27.95
N MET A 672 10.82 18.29 -27.65
CA MET A 672 10.02 17.13 -28.05
C MET A 672 9.16 17.44 -29.28
N ARG A 673 9.27 16.60 -30.31
CA ARG A 673 8.43 16.71 -31.52
C ARG A 673 7.03 16.13 -31.24
N GLN A 674 6.00 16.95 -31.38
CA GLN A 674 4.60 16.61 -31.15
C GLN A 674 3.76 16.95 -32.40
N TYR A 675 2.63 16.27 -32.62
CA TYR A 675 1.71 16.66 -33.69
C TYR A 675 1.05 18.00 -33.38
N LYS A 676 1.00 18.89 -34.38
CA LYS A 676 0.22 20.13 -34.31
C LYS A 676 -1.24 19.79 -34.09
N ARG A 677 -1.90 20.62 -33.28
CA ARG A 677 -3.33 20.48 -33.02
C ARG A 677 -4.12 20.65 -34.31
N PHE A 678 -5.10 19.76 -34.52
CA PHE A 678 -6.03 19.85 -35.64
C PHE A 678 -7.45 19.54 -35.19
N PHE A 679 -8.40 20.00 -35.98
CA PHE A 679 -9.83 19.82 -35.75
C PHE A 679 -10.49 19.18 -36.96
N VAL A 680 -11.33 18.17 -36.71
CA VAL A 680 -12.06 17.46 -37.74
C VAL A 680 -13.44 18.09 -37.88
N TYR A 681 -13.70 18.64 -39.06
CA TYR A 681 -14.93 19.32 -39.40
C TYR A 681 -15.65 18.60 -40.54
N SER A 682 -16.92 18.29 -40.33
CA SER A 682 -17.79 17.61 -41.30
C SER A 682 -19.03 18.45 -41.68
N GLY A 683 -18.97 19.76 -41.44
CA GLY A 683 -20.07 20.67 -41.78
C GLY A 683 -19.94 21.23 -43.21
N SER A 684 -20.76 22.23 -43.50
CA SER A 684 -20.96 22.77 -44.85
C SER A 684 -20.13 24.03 -45.18
N ARG A 685 -19.50 24.66 -44.17
CA ARG A 685 -18.77 25.93 -44.31
C ARG A 685 -17.35 25.73 -44.86
N LYS A 686 -16.87 26.71 -45.64
CA LYS A 686 -15.53 26.68 -46.28
C LYS A 686 -14.41 27.23 -45.39
N ASN A 687 -14.66 28.33 -44.68
CA ASN A 687 -13.69 28.97 -43.80
C ASN A 687 -14.10 28.71 -42.35
N VAL A 688 -13.42 27.76 -41.71
CA VAL A 688 -13.71 27.30 -40.36
C VAL A 688 -12.42 27.31 -39.55
N SER A 689 -12.51 27.73 -38.29
CA SER A 689 -11.39 27.77 -37.34
C SER A 689 -11.90 27.37 -35.95
N ASP A 690 -10.98 27.13 -35.02
CA ASP A 690 -11.29 26.88 -33.61
C ASP A 690 -11.46 28.17 -32.78
N THR A 691 -11.79 29.27 -33.46
CA THR A 691 -11.97 30.58 -32.83
C THR A 691 -13.27 30.63 -32.02
N VAL A 692 -13.15 31.13 -30.79
CA VAL A 692 -14.19 31.41 -29.82
C VAL A 692 -14.07 32.89 -29.46
N THR A 693 -15.10 33.64 -29.82
CA THR A 693 -15.27 35.08 -29.59
C THR A 693 -16.75 35.36 -29.42
N ASP A 694 -17.13 36.58 -29.03
CA ASP A 694 -18.55 36.95 -28.91
C ASP A 694 -19.34 36.54 -30.18
N GLY A 695 -20.44 35.81 -29.99
CA GLY A 695 -21.29 35.26 -31.05
C GLY A 695 -20.77 34.01 -31.77
N ILE A 696 -19.55 33.54 -31.45
CA ILE A 696 -18.93 32.35 -32.06
C ILE A 696 -18.41 31.42 -30.96
N ALA A 697 -19.00 30.23 -30.84
CA ALA A 697 -18.59 29.21 -29.89
C ALA A 697 -17.99 27.98 -30.59
N VAL A 698 -17.38 27.07 -29.84
CA VAL A 698 -16.92 25.76 -30.33
C VAL A 698 -17.58 24.66 -29.51
N ALA A 699 -18.07 23.62 -30.19
CA ALA A 699 -18.70 22.49 -29.52
C ALA A 699 -18.49 21.15 -30.24
N GLN A 700 -18.78 20.05 -29.55
CA GLN A 700 -18.81 18.74 -30.18
C GLN A 700 -20.04 18.63 -31.07
N ARG A 701 -19.88 18.06 -32.28
CA ARG A 701 -20.99 17.82 -33.21
C ARG A 701 -21.96 16.76 -32.69
N TRP A 702 -23.25 17.10 -32.64
CA TRP A 702 -24.34 16.21 -32.23
C TRP A 702 -25.49 16.10 -33.25
N SER A 703 -25.27 16.56 -34.49
CA SER A 703 -26.28 16.61 -35.55
C SER A 703 -27.05 15.31 -35.83
N GLN A 704 -26.47 14.11 -35.62
CA GLN A 704 -27.19 12.83 -35.80
C GLN A 704 -28.17 12.51 -34.68
N TYR A 705 -28.00 13.09 -33.49
CA TYR A 705 -28.85 12.84 -32.32
C TYR A 705 -29.85 13.97 -32.10
N LEU A 706 -29.41 15.22 -32.20
CA LEU A 706 -30.25 16.40 -32.00
C LEU A 706 -30.90 16.91 -33.29
N GLY A 707 -30.24 16.72 -34.44
CA GLY A 707 -30.76 17.14 -35.75
C GLY A 707 -31.36 18.54 -35.73
N THR A 708 -32.62 18.64 -36.15
CA THR A 708 -33.45 19.85 -36.05
C THR A 708 -34.45 19.79 -34.90
N THR A 709 -34.41 18.75 -34.06
CA THR A 709 -35.44 18.43 -33.06
C THR A 709 -35.72 19.58 -32.10
N ALA A 710 -34.69 20.34 -31.71
CA ALA A 710 -34.86 21.53 -30.86
C ALA A 710 -35.78 22.59 -31.49
N PHE A 711 -35.77 22.72 -32.82
CA PHE A 711 -36.48 23.74 -33.61
C PHE A 711 -37.84 23.26 -34.12
N GLU A 712 -38.20 21.99 -33.91
CA GLU A 712 -39.51 21.48 -34.25
C GLU A 712 -40.57 22.09 -33.34
N ASN A 713 -41.58 22.74 -33.94
CA ASN A 713 -42.65 23.45 -33.24
C ASN A 713 -42.12 24.41 -32.14
N SER A 714 -40.95 25.02 -32.34
CA SER A 714 -40.30 25.85 -31.32
C SER A 714 -40.85 27.27 -31.24
N SER A 715 -41.68 27.72 -32.19
CA SER A 715 -42.21 29.11 -32.23
C SER A 715 -43.00 29.51 -30.98
N ILE A 716 -43.55 28.54 -30.25
CA ILE A 716 -44.26 28.79 -28.97
C ILE A 716 -43.27 29.06 -27.82
N ILE A 717 -42.05 28.53 -27.91
CA ILE A 717 -41.00 28.61 -26.88
C ILE A 717 -39.99 29.72 -27.20
N CYS A 718 -39.61 29.83 -28.47
CA CYS A 718 -38.69 30.82 -29.01
C CYS A 718 -39.22 31.27 -30.39
N PRO A 719 -40.05 32.33 -30.44
CA PRO A 719 -40.56 32.89 -31.68
C PRO A 719 -39.45 33.29 -32.66
N GLU A 720 -38.37 33.87 -32.16
CA GLU A 720 -37.19 34.31 -32.92
C GLU A 720 -36.47 33.12 -33.59
N CYS A 721 -36.48 31.97 -32.92
CA CYS A 721 -35.88 30.74 -33.44
C CYS A 721 -36.65 30.16 -34.65
N ALA A 722 -37.86 30.64 -34.94
CA ALA A 722 -38.62 30.23 -36.12
C ALA A 722 -37.97 30.69 -37.43
N GLU A 723 -37.12 31.72 -37.38
CA GLU A 723 -36.37 32.23 -38.53
C GLU A 723 -35.13 31.39 -38.85
N VAL A 724 -34.72 30.51 -37.93
CA VAL A 724 -33.55 29.64 -38.11
C VAL A 724 -33.88 28.56 -39.12
N SER A 725 -33.15 28.55 -40.24
CA SER A 725 -33.33 27.53 -41.26
C SER A 725 -32.96 26.13 -40.73
N LYS A 726 -33.55 25.08 -41.29
CA LYS A 726 -33.19 23.69 -40.93
C LYS A 726 -31.69 23.40 -41.15
N ALA A 727 -31.08 24.06 -42.15
CA ALA A 727 -29.66 23.94 -42.42
C ALA A 727 -28.82 24.58 -41.30
N ASP A 728 -29.19 25.78 -40.85
CA ASP A 728 -28.51 26.49 -39.77
C ASP A 728 -28.70 25.80 -38.42
N ALA A 729 -29.90 25.29 -38.15
CA ALA A 729 -30.19 24.46 -36.98
C ALA A 729 -29.22 23.28 -36.87
N ALA A 730 -29.01 22.55 -37.97
CA ALA A 730 -28.14 21.38 -38.00
C ALA A 730 -26.63 21.73 -38.00
N GLU A 731 -26.25 22.85 -38.62
CA GLU A 731 -24.86 23.30 -38.76
C GLU A 731 -24.31 23.94 -37.48
N PHE A 732 -25.09 24.81 -36.83
CA PHE A 732 -24.63 25.66 -35.73
C PHE A 732 -25.15 25.25 -34.36
N TYR A 733 -26.36 24.67 -34.25
CA TYR A 733 -27.05 24.54 -32.96
C TYR A 733 -27.28 23.08 -32.53
N ALA A 734 -27.04 22.10 -33.41
CA ALA A 734 -27.11 20.68 -33.05
C ALA A 734 -25.83 20.21 -32.32
N VAL A 735 -25.65 20.70 -31.10
CA VAL A 735 -24.38 20.62 -30.35
C VAL A 735 -24.50 19.90 -29.02
N GLY A 736 -23.37 19.37 -28.55
CA GLY A 736 -23.22 18.84 -27.21
C GLY A 736 -21.86 19.19 -26.62
N PRO A 737 -21.66 18.94 -25.32
CA PRO A 737 -20.42 19.30 -24.65
C PRO A 737 -19.21 18.51 -25.21
N PRO A 738 -17.98 19.02 -25.06
CA PRO A 738 -17.62 20.30 -24.41
C PRO A 738 -18.15 21.53 -25.16
N TYR A 739 -18.64 22.54 -24.44
CA TYR A 739 -19.01 23.84 -25.00
C TYR A 739 -17.94 24.87 -24.64
N ALA A 740 -17.12 25.30 -25.59
CA ALA A 740 -16.21 26.42 -25.41
C ALA A 740 -16.88 27.70 -25.91
N ILE A 741 -17.15 28.63 -25.00
CA ILE A 741 -17.99 29.82 -25.23
C ILE A 741 -17.42 31.00 -24.46
N THR A 742 -17.63 32.22 -24.92
CA THR A 742 -17.23 33.40 -24.12
C THR A 742 -18.09 33.48 -22.86
N ARG A 743 -17.52 34.00 -21.77
CA ARG A 743 -18.27 34.28 -20.54
C ARG A 743 -19.44 35.22 -20.82
N LYS A 744 -19.25 36.21 -21.70
CA LYS A 744 -20.28 37.17 -22.10
C LYS A 744 -21.47 36.49 -22.77
N ASP A 745 -21.24 35.66 -23.80
CA ASP A 745 -22.32 34.96 -24.50
C ASP A 745 -23.01 33.96 -23.57
N LEU A 746 -22.23 33.24 -22.74
CA LEU A 746 -22.79 32.30 -21.77
C LEU A 746 -23.68 33.00 -20.74
N THR A 747 -23.25 34.14 -20.21
CA THR A 747 -24.07 34.96 -19.30
C THR A 747 -25.33 35.47 -20.00
N GLN A 748 -25.21 35.93 -21.25
CA GLN A 748 -26.34 36.48 -22.00
C GLN A 748 -27.44 35.45 -22.25
N LEU A 749 -27.08 34.20 -22.56
CA LEU A 749 -28.07 33.16 -22.89
C LEU A 749 -28.64 32.41 -21.68
N MET A 750 -28.13 32.66 -20.47
CA MET A 750 -28.37 31.77 -19.33
C MET A 750 -29.82 31.72 -18.86
N ASP A 751 -30.51 32.86 -18.81
CA ASP A 751 -31.93 32.91 -18.41
C ASP A 751 -32.83 32.23 -19.43
N ASP A 752 -32.56 32.44 -20.72
CA ASP A 752 -33.26 31.77 -21.80
C ASP A 752 -32.95 30.27 -21.82
N TYR A 753 -31.72 29.85 -21.52
CA TYR A 753 -31.35 28.44 -21.39
C TYR A 753 -32.11 27.76 -20.26
N CYS A 754 -32.22 28.40 -19.09
CA CYS A 754 -33.05 27.92 -17.98
C CYS A 754 -34.52 27.77 -18.40
N ASN A 755 -35.11 28.85 -18.95
CA ASN A 755 -36.52 28.91 -19.30
C ASN A 755 -36.88 27.92 -20.42
N MET A 756 -36.11 27.91 -21.51
CA MET A 756 -36.36 27.05 -22.67
C MET A 756 -36.14 25.58 -22.36
N THR A 757 -35.27 25.24 -21.40
CA THR A 757 -35.13 23.86 -20.91
C THR A 757 -36.42 23.36 -20.27
N VAL A 758 -37.04 24.18 -19.41
CA VAL A 758 -38.34 23.87 -18.78
C VAL A 758 -39.44 23.77 -19.84
N LEU A 759 -39.54 24.76 -20.72
CA LEU A 759 -40.58 24.77 -21.76
C LEU A 759 -40.46 23.59 -22.74
N LYS A 760 -39.22 23.20 -23.10
CA LYS A 760 -39.00 22.00 -23.91
C LYS A 760 -39.30 20.72 -23.15
N ARG A 761 -38.99 20.66 -21.86
CA ARG A 761 -39.36 19.52 -21.01
C ARG A 761 -40.87 19.30 -21.01
N GLU A 762 -41.66 20.36 -20.90
CA GLU A 762 -43.13 20.29 -20.99
C GLU A 762 -43.60 19.92 -22.39
N GLN A 763 -43.06 20.54 -23.45
CA GLN A 763 -43.44 20.23 -24.83
C GLN A 763 -43.18 18.75 -25.19
N MET A 764 -42.15 18.15 -24.60
CA MET A 764 -41.78 16.74 -24.80
C MET A 764 -42.50 15.81 -23.81
N ASN A 765 -43.62 16.24 -23.22
CA ASN A 765 -44.42 15.50 -22.24
C ASN A 765 -43.61 14.96 -21.04
N ARG A 766 -42.51 15.62 -20.69
CA ARG A 766 -41.58 15.19 -19.63
C ARG A 766 -41.01 13.77 -19.84
N GLU A 767 -40.94 13.29 -21.08
CA GLU A 767 -40.35 11.97 -21.41
C GLU A 767 -38.91 12.09 -21.92
N SER A 768 -38.59 13.19 -22.62
CA SER A 768 -37.26 13.36 -23.23
C SER A 768 -36.18 13.68 -22.21
N TRP A 769 -35.13 12.86 -22.17
CA TRP A 769 -33.93 13.11 -21.38
C TRP A 769 -33.07 14.25 -21.95
N MET A 770 -33.25 14.63 -23.23
CA MET A 770 -32.46 15.64 -23.95
C MET A 770 -33.06 17.06 -23.89
N SER A 771 -34.10 17.28 -23.08
CA SER A 771 -34.80 18.57 -23.01
C SER A 771 -33.85 19.73 -22.66
N GLU A 772 -32.86 19.48 -21.80
CA GLU A 772 -31.78 20.42 -21.49
C GLU A 772 -30.96 20.80 -22.72
N MET A 773 -30.46 19.83 -23.49
CA MET A 773 -29.66 20.12 -24.69
C MET A 773 -30.47 20.88 -25.76
N MET A 774 -31.77 20.57 -25.88
CA MET A 774 -32.67 21.31 -26.77
C MET A 774 -32.89 22.75 -26.30
N GLY A 775 -33.03 22.96 -24.99
CA GLY A 775 -33.10 24.28 -24.38
C GLY A 775 -31.85 25.11 -24.65
N TYR A 776 -30.66 24.52 -24.50
CA TYR A 776 -29.39 25.17 -24.85
C TYR A 776 -29.35 25.59 -26.32
N SER A 777 -29.75 24.69 -27.22
CA SER A 777 -29.74 24.93 -28.67
C SER A 777 -30.62 26.11 -29.07
N LEU A 778 -31.81 26.23 -28.46
CA LEU A 778 -32.72 27.35 -28.69
C LEU A 778 -32.21 28.66 -28.08
N ALA A 779 -31.66 28.62 -26.87
CA ALA A 779 -31.11 29.82 -26.23
C ALA A 779 -29.92 30.36 -27.03
N ALA A 780 -29.00 29.49 -27.44
CA ALA A 780 -27.88 29.88 -28.31
C ALA A 780 -28.38 30.49 -29.63
N ALA A 781 -29.43 29.92 -30.23
CA ALA A 781 -30.01 30.44 -31.46
C ALA A 781 -30.68 31.82 -31.29
N LYS A 782 -31.44 32.03 -30.21
CA LYS A 782 -32.05 33.32 -29.89
C LYS A 782 -31.02 34.44 -29.74
N HIS A 783 -29.85 34.11 -29.19
CA HIS A 783 -28.76 35.05 -28.98
C HIS A 783 -27.71 35.07 -30.10
N GLU A 784 -27.98 34.41 -31.23
CA GLU A 784 -27.08 34.32 -32.39
C GLU A 784 -25.67 33.78 -32.06
N VAL A 785 -25.54 32.95 -31.01
CA VAL A 785 -24.29 32.33 -30.61
C VAL A 785 -24.06 31.07 -31.45
N LYS A 786 -23.37 31.21 -32.58
CA LYS A 786 -23.19 30.15 -33.57
C LYS A 786 -22.00 29.26 -33.22
N HIS A 787 -22.20 27.94 -33.12
CA HIS A 787 -21.09 27.03 -32.84
C HIS A 787 -20.37 26.57 -34.10
N THR A 788 -19.05 26.52 -34.02
CA THR A 788 -18.23 25.67 -34.86
C THR A 788 -18.16 24.27 -34.25
N THR A 789 -18.69 23.30 -35.01
CA THR A 789 -18.91 21.93 -34.54
C THR A 789 -17.85 20.98 -35.08
N PHE A 790 -17.05 20.42 -34.16
CA PHE A 790 -15.98 19.48 -34.48
C PHE A 790 -16.32 18.06 -34.04
N ASP A 791 -15.74 17.09 -34.75
CA ASP A 791 -15.97 15.66 -34.57
C ASP A 791 -14.95 15.03 -33.60
N ASN A 792 -13.84 15.72 -33.30
CA ASN A 792 -12.71 15.24 -32.51
C ASN A 792 -12.42 16.07 -31.23
N LEU A 793 -13.44 16.63 -30.56
CA LEU A 793 -13.25 17.22 -29.23
C LEU A 793 -13.32 16.16 -28.13
N ALA A 794 -14.14 15.13 -28.32
CA ALA A 794 -14.25 14.01 -27.40
C ALA A 794 -14.68 12.71 -28.06
N LEU A 795 -14.08 11.59 -27.65
CA LEU A 795 -14.44 10.24 -28.09
C LEU A 795 -15.48 9.62 -27.14
N GLY A 796 -16.69 9.37 -27.62
CA GLY A 796 -17.77 8.78 -26.81
C GLY A 796 -18.50 7.64 -27.50
N ASN A 797 -17.83 6.92 -28.41
CA ASN A 797 -18.37 5.86 -29.25
C ASN A 797 -19.69 6.28 -29.95
N LYS A 798 -19.76 7.53 -30.42
CA LYS A 798 -20.94 8.05 -31.12
C LYS A 798 -20.69 8.16 -32.61
N VAL A 799 -21.76 8.13 -33.41
CA VAL A 799 -21.70 8.12 -34.88
C VAL A 799 -20.92 9.32 -35.45
N ASN A 800 -21.02 10.48 -34.79
CA ASN A 800 -20.34 11.72 -35.17
C ASN A 800 -18.87 11.79 -34.75
N ASP A 801 -18.34 10.81 -34.04
CA ASP A 801 -16.95 10.86 -33.59
C ASP A 801 -15.98 10.65 -34.75
N TYR A 802 -14.93 11.47 -34.76
CA TYR A 802 -13.77 11.15 -35.57
C TYR A 802 -13.07 9.91 -35.00
N THR A 803 -13.18 8.81 -35.74
CA THR A 803 -12.68 7.48 -35.37
C THR A 803 -11.66 6.96 -36.37
N GLY A 804 -11.27 7.78 -37.37
CA GLY A 804 -10.34 7.36 -38.43
C GLY A 804 -8.95 7.00 -37.92
N PHE A 805 -8.53 7.60 -36.80
CA PHE A 805 -7.21 7.40 -36.22
C PHE A 805 -6.89 5.93 -35.88
N VAL A 806 -7.89 5.13 -35.50
CA VAL A 806 -7.67 3.72 -35.12
C VAL A 806 -7.13 2.85 -36.26
N ARG A 807 -7.34 3.26 -37.52
CA ARG A 807 -6.82 2.56 -38.71
C ARG A 807 -5.36 2.89 -39.01
N ILE A 808 -4.91 4.08 -38.62
CA ILE A 808 -3.57 4.60 -38.91
C ILE A 808 -2.63 4.52 -37.70
N MET A 809 -3.15 4.09 -36.54
CA MET A 809 -2.37 3.79 -35.35
C MET A 809 -1.34 2.69 -35.59
N LYS A 810 -0.10 2.94 -35.15
CA LYS A 810 1.01 1.98 -35.24
C LYS A 810 1.20 1.14 -33.97
N GLY A 811 0.84 1.69 -32.81
CA GLY A 811 0.98 1.03 -31.51
C GLY A 811 -0.24 0.17 -31.14
N ASP A 812 -0.01 -0.84 -30.30
CA ASP A 812 -1.07 -1.64 -29.68
C ASP A 812 -1.55 -0.96 -28.39
N PRO A 813 -2.80 -0.45 -28.33
CA PRO A 813 -3.35 0.22 -27.17
C PRO A 813 -3.61 -0.72 -25.99
N CYS A 814 -3.49 -2.05 -26.14
CA CYS A 814 -3.70 -3.06 -25.11
C CYS A 814 -2.40 -3.75 -24.66
N ALA A 815 -1.24 -3.46 -25.29
CA ALA A 815 0.02 -4.15 -25.00
C ALA A 815 0.60 -3.84 -23.61
N ASP A 816 0.76 -2.56 -23.27
CA ASP A 816 1.17 -2.14 -21.92
C ASP A 816 -0.06 -2.18 -20.99
N PRO A 817 -0.05 -2.82 -19.81
CA PRO A 817 -1.23 -2.87 -18.94
C PRO A 817 -1.51 -1.57 -18.17
N VAL A 818 -0.59 -0.61 -18.14
CA VAL A 818 -0.65 0.61 -17.33
C VAL A 818 -0.68 1.86 -18.19
N THR A 819 0.18 1.95 -19.20
CA THR A 819 0.36 3.18 -20.00
C THR A 819 -0.62 3.20 -21.19
N PRO A 820 -1.48 4.23 -21.32
CA PRO A 820 -2.34 4.38 -22.48
C PRO A 820 -1.53 4.84 -23.70
N VAL A 821 -1.83 4.26 -24.87
CA VAL A 821 -1.28 4.72 -26.16
C VAL A 821 -2.21 5.78 -26.71
N ILE A 822 -1.78 7.05 -26.69
CA ILE A 822 -2.61 8.19 -27.10
C ILE A 822 -2.01 8.77 -28.39
N PRO A 823 -2.52 8.38 -29.58
CA PRO A 823 -1.99 8.88 -30.85
C PRO A 823 -2.26 10.38 -31.00
N GLY A 824 -1.47 11.08 -31.83
CA GLY A 824 -1.62 12.51 -32.10
C GLY A 824 -3.03 12.88 -32.56
N GLU A 825 -3.67 11.95 -33.25
CA GLU A 825 -4.96 12.09 -33.91
C GLU A 825 -6.16 11.74 -33.02
N ALA A 826 -5.92 11.19 -31.82
CA ALA A 826 -6.99 10.98 -30.85
C ALA A 826 -7.50 12.32 -30.31
N PRO A 827 -8.82 12.44 -30.02
CA PRO A 827 -9.37 13.62 -29.39
C PRO A 827 -8.82 13.81 -27.97
N PRO A 828 -8.79 15.04 -27.43
CA PRO A 828 -8.21 15.33 -26.12
C PRO A 828 -9.00 14.74 -24.95
N LEU A 829 -10.28 14.41 -25.17
CA LEU A 829 -11.19 13.91 -24.15
C LEU A 829 -11.76 12.53 -24.53
N LEU A 830 -11.98 11.69 -23.52
CA LEU A 830 -12.92 10.57 -23.58
C LEU A 830 -14.24 11.02 -22.95
N HIS A 831 -15.37 10.58 -23.49
CA HIS A 831 -16.71 10.82 -22.96
C HIS A 831 -17.36 9.46 -22.70
N MET A 832 -17.65 9.14 -21.44
CA MET A 832 -18.19 7.83 -21.02
C MET A 832 -19.69 7.69 -21.32
N ARG A 833 -20.13 8.10 -22.52
CA ARG A 833 -21.53 8.11 -22.97
C ARG A 833 -22.06 6.71 -23.28
N GLN A 834 -21.31 5.96 -24.07
CA GLN A 834 -21.65 4.63 -24.56
C GLN A 834 -20.57 3.65 -24.10
N PRO A 835 -20.92 2.37 -23.89
CA PRO A 835 -19.95 1.38 -23.51
C PRO A 835 -18.96 1.11 -24.65
N TYR A 836 -17.76 0.64 -24.27
CA TYR A 836 -16.85 -0.04 -25.18
C TYR A 836 -16.82 -1.53 -24.88
N GLU A 837 -16.84 -2.38 -25.91
CA GLU A 837 -16.90 -3.84 -25.76
C GLU A 837 -16.03 -4.58 -26.80
N ALA A 838 -15.09 -5.40 -26.33
CA ALA A 838 -14.22 -6.20 -27.20
C ALA A 838 -13.90 -7.57 -26.58
N SER A 839 -13.60 -8.57 -27.41
CA SER A 839 -13.26 -9.93 -26.95
C SER A 839 -11.77 -10.22 -27.04
N ASP A 840 -11.26 -11.04 -26.12
CA ASP A 840 -9.92 -11.63 -26.21
C ASP A 840 -9.93 -12.99 -26.92
N ASP A 841 -8.75 -13.57 -27.13
CA ASP A 841 -8.50 -14.86 -27.79
C ASP A 841 -8.94 -16.08 -26.98
N ARG A 842 -9.23 -15.89 -25.70
CA ARG A 842 -9.82 -16.90 -24.81
C ARG A 842 -11.36 -16.85 -24.84
N GLY A 843 -11.94 -15.88 -25.56
CA GLY A 843 -13.39 -15.68 -25.66
C GLY A 843 -13.98 -14.86 -24.52
N PHE A 844 -13.17 -14.23 -23.67
CA PHE A 844 -13.67 -13.34 -22.64
C PHE A 844 -14.03 -11.97 -23.21
N VAL A 845 -15.16 -11.42 -22.76
CA VAL A 845 -15.61 -10.08 -23.13
C VAL A 845 -15.05 -9.05 -22.14
N TRP A 846 -14.39 -8.04 -22.69
CA TRP A 846 -13.87 -6.87 -22.00
C TRP A 846 -14.77 -5.68 -22.26
N LEU A 847 -15.01 -4.90 -21.20
CA LEU A 847 -16.07 -3.90 -21.15
C LEU A 847 -15.60 -2.68 -20.38
N PHE A 848 -15.94 -1.50 -20.89
CA PHE A 848 -15.88 -0.26 -20.13
C PHE A 848 -17.22 0.46 -20.25
N ASP A 849 -17.97 0.52 -19.13
CA ASP A 849 -19.28 1.16 -19.06
C ASP A 849 -19.44 1.88 -17.72
N LYS A 850 -19.76 3.18 -17.77
CA LYS A 850 -20.00 3.98 -16.57
C LYS A 850 -21.15 3.44 -15.71
N GLN A 851 -22.11 2.73 -16.30
CA GLN A 851 -23.25 2.13 -15.61
C GLN A 851 -22.89 0.84 -14.87
N LEU A 852 -21.66 0.35 -15.00
CA LEU A 852 -21.18 -0.86 -14.32
C LEU A 852 -20.01 -0.58 -13.37
N LEU A 853 -19.49 0.65 -13.34
CA LEU A 853 -18.45 1.06 -12.40
C LEU A 853 -19.00 1.12 -10.96
N PRO A 854 -18.37 0.42 -10.00
CA PRO A 854 -18.78 0.49 -8.60
C PRO A 854 -18.55 1.85 -7.94
N HIS A 855 -19.44 2.22 -7.02
CA HIS A 855 -19.38 3.54 -6.34
C HIS A 855 -18.17 3.72 -5.42
N ASN A 856 -17.57 2.62 -4.94
CA ASN A 856 -16.48 2.60 -3.97
C ASN A 856 -15.08 2.40 -4.60
N LEU A 857 -14.92 2.51 -5.92
CA LEU A 857 -13.64 2.29 -6.60
C LEU A 857 -12.48 3.14 -6.05
N PHE A 858 -12.79 4.34 -5.56
CA PHE A 858 -11.85 5.27 -4.96
C PHE A 858 -11.46 4.95 -3.50
N ALA A 859 -12.07 3.93 -2.88
CA ALA A 859 -11.64 3.48 -1.56
C ALA A 859 -10.25 2.80 -1.64
N CYS A 860 -9.46 2.95 -0.59
CA CYS A 860 -8.07 2.45 -0.55
C CYS A 860 -7.96 0.95 -0.78
N ASP A 861 -8.95 0.19 -0.34
CA ASP A 861 -8.93 -1.28 -0.42
C ASP A 861 -9.52 -1.86 -1.71
N SER A 862 -10.23 -1.04 -2.49
CA SER A 862 -10.84 -1.46 -3.75
C SER A 862 -9.78 -1.80 -4.79
N TRP A 863 -10.00 -2.86 -5.56
CA TRP A 863 -9.18 -3.20 -6.72
C TRP A 863 -9.14 -2.08 -7.76
N LEU A 864 -8.07 -2.07 -8.56
CA LEU A 864 -8.05 -1.37 -9.83
C LEU A 864 -8.77 -2.20 -10.91
N LEU A 865 -9.21 -1.54 -11.98
CA LEU A 865 -9.80 -2.22 -13.13
C LEU A 865 -8.76 -3.13 -13.78
N ALA A 866 -9.17 -4.34 -14.15
CA ALA A 866 -8.31 -5.29 -14.86
C ALA A 866 -8.00 -4.77 -16.27
N SER A 867 -6.74 -4.84 -16.67
CA SER A 867 -6.30 -4.41 -17.99
C SER A 867 -6.55 -5.51 -19.02
N PRO A 868 -7.17 -5.20 -20.18
CA PRO A 868 -7.36 -6.19 -21.24
C PRO A 868 -6.01 -6.66 -21.82
N PRO A 869 -5.87 -7.93 -22.25
CA PRO A 869 -4.66 -8.43 -22.87
C PRO A 869 -4.47 -7.89 -24.29
N ALA A 870 -3.23 -7.93 -24.80
CA ALA A 870 -2.87 -7.51 -26.16
C ALA A 870 -3.66 -8.24 -27.27
N SER A 871 -4.17 -9.44 -26.98
CA SER A 871 -4.98 -10.21 -27.93
C SER A 871 -6.28 -9.50 -28.30
N VAL A 872 -6.84 -8.65 -27.42
CA VAL A 872 -8.03 -7.82 -27.72
C VAL A 872 -7.80 -6.94 -28.95
N TRP A 873 -6.67 -6.24 -29.01
CA TRP A 873 -6.31 -5.42 -30.17
C TRP A 873 -5.95 -6.26 -31.39
N SER A 874 -5.18 -7.33 -31.19
CA SER A 874 -4.73 -8.20 -32.27
C SER A 874 -5.89 -8.83 -33.03
N LEU A 875 -6.94 -9.29 -32.33
CA LEU A 875 -8.17 -9.82 -32.93
C LEU A 875 -8.96 -8.74 -33.68
N ALA A 876 -9.10 -7.55 -33.10
CA ALA A 876 -9.77 -6.43 -33.77
C ALA A 876 -9.08 -6.08 -35.09
N LYS A 877 -7.73 -6.11 -35.11
CA LYS A 877 -6.91 -5.82 -36.29
C LYS A 877 -7.03 -6.86 -37.39
N GLN A 878 -7.15 -8.15 -37.05
CA GLN A 878 -7.36 -9.22 -38.05
C GLN A 878 -8.64 -9.01 -38.87
N GLY A 879 -9.71 -8.54 -38.23
CA GLY A 879 -10.99 -8.30 -38.91
C GLY A 879 -11.01 -7.05 -39.79
N SER A 880 -10.04 -6.14 -39.65
CA SER A 880 -9.98 -4.82 -40.33
C SER A 880 -11.25 -3.95 -40.21
N ASP A 881 -12.15 -4.31 -39.29
CA ASP A 881 -13.39 -3.59 -39.04
C ASP A 881 -13.12 -2.35 -38.17
N LYS A 882 -13.55 -1.18 -38.64
CA LYS A 882 -13.27 0.09 -37.97
C LYS A 882 -13.94 0.13 -36.59
N GLN A 883 -15.15 -0.41 -36.47
CA GLN A 883 -15.87 -0.39 -35.20
C GLN A 883 -15.15 -1.29 -34.19
N ARG A 884 -14.78 -2.52 -34.55
CA ARG A 884 -14.00 -3.39 -33.65
C ARG A 884 -12.67 -2.78 -33.19
N LEU A 885 -11.95 -2.10 -34.08
CA LEU A 885 -10.74 -1.36 -33.71
C LEU A 885 -11.04 -0.24 -32.71
N LEU A 886 -12.13 0.51 -32.93
CA LEU A 886 -12.58 1.55 -32.00
C LEU A 886 -12.97 0.98 -30.64
N GLU A 887 -13.71 -0.12 -30.61
CA GLU A 887 -14.09 -0.81 -29.37
C GLU A 887 -12.87 -1.28 -28.58
N ALA A 888 -11.90 -1.91 -29.25
CA ALA A 888 -10.66 -2.36 -28.63
C ALA A 888 -9.81 -1.18 -28.11
N TYR A 889 -9.69 -0.10 -28.90
CA TYR A 889 -9.01 1.11 -28.45
C TYR A 889 -9.71 1.74 -27.24
N GLY A 890 -11.03 1.88 -27.31
CA GLY A 890 -11.86 2.51 -26.30
C GLY A 890 -11.82 1.76 -24.98
N VAL A 891 -11.93 0.43 -24.98
CA VAL A 891 -11.86 -0.37 -23.76
C VAL A 891 -10.47 -0.32 -23.13
N CYS A 892 -9.41 -0.50 -23.92
CA CYS A 892 -8.04 -0.51 -23.40
C CYS A 892 -7.61 0.86 -22.90
N THR A 893 -7.96 1.94 -23.62
CA THR A 893 -7.58 3.30 -23.23
C THR A 893 -8.40 3.80 -22.04
N SER A 894 -9.71 3.61 -22.04
CA SER A 894 -10.58 4.12 -20.95
C SER A 894 -10.26 3.45 -19.61
N ILE A 895 -10.03 2.13 -19.59
CA ILE A 895 -9.62 1.41 -18.37
C ILE A 895 -8.32 1.97 -17.81
N LYS A 896 -7.31 2.20 -18.66
CA LYS A 896 -6.00 2.71 -18.22
C LYS A 896 -6.07 4.13 -17.69
N VAL A 897 -6.76 5.02 -18.41
CA VAL A 897 -6.93 6.42 -17.99
C VAL A 897 -7.73 6.50 -16.69
N PHE A 898 -8.75 5.65 -16.53
CA PHE A 898 -9.49 5.58 -15.29
C PHE A 898 -8.65 5.03 -14.13
N ASN A 899 -7.86 3.97 -14.36
CA ASN A 899 -6.91 3.45 -13.37
C ASN A 899 -5.86 4.49 -12.97
N GLN A 900 -5.36 5.28 -13.91
CA GLN A 900 -4.46 6.40 -13.63
C GLN A 900 -5.10 7.42 -12.69
N ALA A 901 -6.37 7.79 -12.92
CA ALA A 901 -7.12 8.66 -12.03
C ALA A 901 -7.33 8.05 -10.62
N LEU A 902 -7.61 6.74 -10.55
CA LEU A 902 -7.71 6.01 -9.27
C LEU A 902 -6.38 6.05 -8.50
N VAL A 903 -5.26 5.79 -9.17
CA VAL A 903 -3.91 5.80 -8.56
C VAL A 903 -3.56 7.21 -8.08
N ASP A 904 -3.80 8.24 -8.88
CA ASP A 904 -3.51 9.63 -8.50
C ASP A 904 -4.31 10.07 -7.27
N PHE A 905 -5.58 9.67 -7.19
CA PHE A 905 -6.40 9.91 -6.01
C PHE A 905 -5.90 9.11 -4.80
N LYS A 906 -5.75 7.79 -4.93
CA LYS A 906 -5.41 6.90 -3.82
C LYS A 906 -4.03 7.20 -3.24
N THR A 907 -3.07 7.60 -4.07
CA THR A 907 -1.73 8.02 -3.62
C THR A 907 -1.81 9.19 -2.63
N LYS A 908 -2.74 10.13 -2.83
CA LYS A 908 -2.95 11.28 -1.94
C LYS A 908 -3.80 10.94 -0.72
N MET A 909 -4.80 10.08 -0.91
CA MET A 909 -5.87 9.83 0.08
C MET A 909 -5.63 8.61 0.97
N CYS A 910 -4.69 7.73 0.62
CA CYS A 910 -4.43 6.47 1.29
C CYS A 910 -3.01 6.44 1.88
N PRO A 911 -2.77 7.15 3.01
CA PRO A 911 -1.44 7.32 3.60
C PRO A 911 -0.81 6.01 4.09
N ASN A 912 -1.63 4.99 4.36
CA ASN A 912 -1.15 3.66 4.76
C ASN A 912 -0.94 2.72 3.57
N GLY A 913 -1.02 3.21 2.33
CA GLY A 913 -1.02 2.41 1.12
C GLY A 913 -2.43 2.02 0.65
N PHE A 914 -2.52 1.46 -0.54
CA PHE A 914 -3.78 1.08 -1.18
C PHE A 914 -3.63 -0.18 -2.03
N ASN A 915 -4.75 -0.71 -2.49
CA ASN A 915 -4.80 -1.89 -3.33
C ASN A 915 -4.53 -1.55 -4.80
N GLU A 916 -3.33 -1.88 -5.27
CA GLU A 916 -2.89 -1.67 -6.67
C GLU A 916 -3.24 -2.84 -7.60
N ASN A 917 -3.88 -3.89 -7.07
CA ASN A 917 -4.15 -5.10 -7.82
C ASN A 917 -5.23 -4.85 -8.89
N ARG A 918 -4.84 -4.99 -10.17
CA ARG A 918 -5.70 -4.81 -11.36
C ARG A 918 -6.48 -6.09 -11.68
N ARG A 919 -7.45 -6.44 -10.83
CA ARG A 919 -8.27 -7.67 -10.98
C ARG A 919 -9.73 -7.43 -11.34
N LEU A 920 -10.24 -6.21 -11.22
CA LEU A 920 -11.65 -5.94 -11.42
C LEU A 920 -12.01 -5.83 -12.91
N ARG A 921 -12.43 -6.94 -13.54
CA ARG A 921 -12.96 -6.93 -14.92
C ARG A 921 -14.46 -6.72 -14.92
N LEU A 922 -14.92 -5.67 -15.59
CA LEU A 922 -16.35 -5.36 -15.73
C LEU A 922 -17.10 -6.47 -16.47
N VAL A 923 -18.26 -6.86 -15.95
CA VAL A 923 -19.13 -7.90 -16.52
C VAL A 923 -20.56 -7.40 -16.63
N LYS A 924 -21.27 -7.81 -17.69
CA LYS A 924 -22.68 -7.47 -17.92
C LYS A 924 -23.58 -8.05 -16.83
N ASN A 925 -24.74 -7.42 -16.62
CA ASN A 925 -25.81 -7.87 -15.72
C ASN A 925 -25.45 -7.95 -14.23
N VAL A 926 -24.40 -7.25 -13.80
CA VAL A 926 -24.05 -7.11 -12.38
C VAL A 926 -24.28 -5.66 -11.96
N ARG A 927 -25.15 -5.44 -10.96
CA ARG A 927 -25.50 -4.10 -10.48
C ARG A 927 -24.28 -3.43 -9.80
N GLN A 928 -24.18 -2.11 -9.94
CA GLN A 928 -23.10 -1.27 -9.36
C GLN A 928 -23.01 -1.32 -7.84
N ASP A 929 -24.11 -1.65 -7.16
CA ASP A 929 -24.21 -1.71 -5.70
C ASP A 929 -23.67 -3.02 -5.09
N LEU A 930 -23.31 -4.00 -5.92
CA LEU A 930 -22.86 -5.33 -5.50
C LEU A 930 -21.35 -5.44 -5.23
N LEU A 931 -20.56 -4.42 -5.53
CA LEU A 931 -19.15 -4.36 -5.10
C LEU A 931 -19.04 -3.34 -3.97
N THR A 932 -18.83 -3.83 -2.75
CA THR A 932 -18.48 -3.01 -1.59
C THR A 932 -17.09 -3.42 -1.07
N VAL A 933 -16.40 -2.50 -0.39
CA VAL A 933 -15.09 -2.82 0.19
C VAL A 933 -15.32 -3.90 1.25
N GLY A 934 -14.59 -5.01 1.19
CA GLY A 934 -14.79 -6.13 2.12
C GLY A 934 -15.75 -7.23 1.61
N ASN A 935 -16.51 -6.98 0.54
CA ASN A 935 -17.48 -7.94 0.00
C ASN A 935 -17.55 -7.89 -1.53
N VAL A 936 -16.88 -8.84 -2.17
CA VAL A 936 -16.88 -8.99 -3.63
C VAL A 936 -17.87 -10.09 -4.01
N HIS A 937 -18.97 -9.72 -4.66
CA HIS A 937 -19.99 -10.68 -5.11
C HIS A 937 -19.39 -11.73 -6.08
N THR A 938 -19.89 -12.96 -6.05
CA THR A 938 -19.34 -14.13 -6.78
C THR A 938 -19.02 -13.90 -8.27
N PRO A 939 -19.84 -13.18 -9.07
CA PRO A 939 -19.53 -12.91 -10.48
C PRO A 939 -18.23 -12.11 -10.67
N TRP A 940 -17.95 -11.16 -9.78
CA TRP A 940 -16.71 -10.37 -9.80
C TRP A 940 -15.51 -11.19 -9.35
N GLN A 941 -15.67 -12.05 -8.34
CA GLN A 941 -14.62 -12.98 -7.93
C GLN A 941 -14.28 -13.97 -9.06
N LYS A 942 -15.29 -14.51 -9.74
CA LYS A 942 -15.11 -15.40 -10.89
C LYS A 942 -14.40 -14.67 -12.04
N ALA A 943 -14.86 -13.47 -12.38
CA ALA A 943 -14.21 -12.65 -13.41
C ALA A 943 -12.75 -12.33 -13.04
N ALA A 944 -12.46 -12.05 -11.76
CA ALA A 944 -11.11 -11.82 -11.25
C ALA A 944 -10.22 -13.06 -11.31
N GLN A 945 -10.78 -14.26 -11.12
CA GLN A 945 -10.08 -15.54 -11.28
C GLN A 945 -9.74 -15.82 -12.75
N GLU A 946 -10.65 -15.50 -13.68
CA GLU A 946 -10.41 -15.63 -15.14
C GLU A 946 -9.31 -14.68 -15.65
N ASN A 947 -9.03 -13.59 -14.91
CA ASN A 947 -7.96 -12.64 -15.18
C ASN A 947 -6.59 -13.08 -14.63
N ALA A 948 -6.54 -14.10 -13.77
CA ALA A 948 -5.28 -14.58 -13.25
C ALA A 948 -4.45 -15.19 -14.39
N PRO A 949 -3.15 -14.87 -14.51
CA PRO A 949 -2.30 -15.50 -15.51
C PRO A 949 -2.30 -17.02 -15.31
N GLU A 950 -2.20 -17.77 -16.42
CA GLU A 950 -2.08 -19.23 -16.36
C GLU A 950 -0.91 -19.60 -15.43
N GLY A 951 -1.22 -20.32 -14.34
CA GLY A 951 -0.23 -20.77 -13.36
C GLY A 951 -0.06 -19.92 -12.10
N ALA A 952 -0.95 -18.95 -11.84
CA ALA A 952 -1.05 -18.27 -10.53
C ALA A 952 -1.67 -19.15 -9.43
#